data_AF-A0A1M4DY09-F1
#
_entry.id   AF-A0A1M4DY09-F1
#
_cell.length_a   1.000
_cell.length_b   1.000
_cell.length_c   1.000
_cell.angle_alpha   90.00
_cell.angle_beta   90.00
_cell.angle_gamma   90.00
#
_symmetry.space_group_name_H-M   'P 1'
#
loop_
_entity.id
_entity.type
_entity.pdbx_description
1 polymer ?
#
loop_
_entity_poly.entity_id
_entity_poly.type
_entity_poly.pdbx_seq_one_letter_code
_entity_poly.pdbx_strand_id
1 'polypeptide(L)'
;MKVLVFPRDSNPYQDLLHAALRESGVSVRYLGELTFSHTLNLLLLPAELAFQRLTGARIVHLHWVWKFALPGGDRTRRPAQLWFAAVLGVMRLLGLRLVWTAHNVLPHRPVFADDAAARRTLVRHCDLVIAHHSTALDRLAELGAAPSRSAVIPHGPFPAPPLPPPGLPGRPRTFLFFGRIEPYKGVEDLLAAFMALPRRLYVRLVVAGSCPDAALAARLRAAAATDDRVELRLGRVRDEDVAEVFAEGDVVVLPFREITTSGSALLALAHGRPLIVPELPALAGLPAGALAGYRGGVPGLTAALRDAAGWDPAALARMSDAALEHVHGVGWPEIARATRNGYATVLREAVRGSGARPGERVRALFRDVLVRGTFLLLVNTVLLAAGGFVFFTLAARNYPVEAVGWLTAVTASVNLLSTVASLGLPTTLLRHLVGSGDPRRLAAIAVAAVGAIGGVLALLCLLILAPLLPGGPELIRQPGTMALITALVMVTAVGGTLDAGLLAVRGTAALLAKNVAGTLLKVGALLPLVPLGFTGLILAYGGGTLLACLLGGAALWPRLRRVAQRARPAELLRRYLPFSAAGYLATALGMLPSTVVPLEVLAIQGPQAAAYFAIAFQVAAFLNFIPSTCAQVLFAEAQRISLRRYLRRAVAGIYGLLVPAVAVIVAGAPYLLRVFGEGYAAQAAQPLRVLGLAALVGAGNYLVDTILISRDRTRAYVLMNGANAALVLGLVAALLPYGLTAAALGWTLAQGLSLLLGVGVLIASFASGRHARAGTEVSAAGR
;
A
#
# COMPACT_ATOMS: atom_id res chain seq x y z
N MET A 1 -7.08 -24.80 -2.75
CA MET A 1 -7.51 -23.47 -3.24
C MET A 1 -7.04 -22.41 -2.26
N LYS A 2 -6.58 -21.22 -2.70
CA LYS A 2 -6.15 -20.14 -1.80
C LYS A 2 -7.18 -19.00 -1.79
N VAL A 3 -7.68 -18.66 -0.60
CA VAL A 3 -8.68 -17.62 -0.36
C VAL A 3 -8.09 -16.57 0.57
N LEU A 4 -8.17 -15.30 0.16
CA LEU A 4 -7.77 -14.15 0.98
C LEU A 4 -9.01 -13.65 1.72
N VAL A 5 -8.91 -13.42 3.02
CA VAL A 5 -10.05 -12.99 3.86
C VAL A 5 -9.80 -11.59 4.39
N PHE A 6 -10.82 -10.74 4.35
CA PHE A 6 -10.77 -9.39 4.90
C PHE A 6 -12.12 -8.93 5.47
N PRO A 7 -12.15 -8.15 6.55
CA PRO A 7 -11.09 -8.03 7.56
C PRO A 7 -11.08 -9.27 8.47
N ARG A 8 -10.01 -9.46 9.23
CA ARG A 8 -10.04 -10.34 10.42
C ARG A 8 -10.83 -9.65 11.52
N ASP A 9 -11.71 -10.41 12.16
CA ASP A 9 -12.56 -9.99 13.28
C ASP A 9 -12.46 -11.02 14.40
N SER A 10 -12.81 -10.64 15.62
CA SER A 10 -12.86 -11.56 16.77
C SER A 10 -14.13 -12.41 16.81
N ASN A 11 -15.06 -12.19 15.87
CA ASN A 11 -16.29 -12.97 15.79
C ASN A 11 -15.98 -14.45 15.48
N PRO A 12 -16.44 -15.39 16.33
CA PRO A 12 -16.15 -16.81 16.18
C PRO A 12 -16.65 -17.42 14.87
N TYR A 13 -17.60 -16.78 14.18
CA TYR A 13 -18.06 -17.21 12.85
C TYR A 13 -16.91 -17.40 11.86
N GLN A 14 -15.95 -16.48 11.80
CA GLN A 14 -14.82 -16.59 10.85
C GLN A 14 -13.96 -17.80 11.17
N ASP A 15 -13.60 -17.98 12.43
CA ASP A 15 -12.72 -19.07 12.84
C ASP A 15 -13.39 -20.44 12.65
N LEU A 16 -14.68 -20.56 12.97
CA LEU A 16 -15.46 -21.78 12.76
C LEU A 16 -15.61 -22.11 11.27
N LEU A 17 -15.98 -21.13 10.44
CA LEU A 17 -16.08 -21.31 8.98
C LEU A 17 -14.72 -21.71 8.38
N HIS A 18 -13.66 -21.00 8.76
CA HIS A 18 -12.35 -21.20 8.17
C HIS A 18 -11.64 -22.46 8.69
N ALA A 19 -11.92 -22.92 9.92
CA ALA A 19 -11.50 -24.23 10.40
C ALA A 19 -12.08 -25.35 9.53
N ALA A 20 -13.41 -25.38 9.37
CA ALA A 20 -14.09 -26.37 8.52
C ALA A 20 -13.67 -26.26 7.03
N LEU A 21 -13.42 -25.05 6.53
CA LEU A 21 -12.88 -24.87 5.17
C LEU A 21 -11.45 -25.42 5.02
N ARG A 22 -10.58 -25.28 6.04
CA ARG A 22 -9.21 -25.83 6.02
C ARG A 22 -9.23 -27.36 5.99
N GLU A 23 -10.10 -27.99 6.77
CA GLU A 23 -10.33 -29.44 6.72
C GLU A 23 -10.77 -29.89 5.32
N SER A 24 -11.54 -29.08 4.60
CA SER A 24 -11.93 -29.34 3.21
C SER A 24 -10.86 -29.00 2.14
N GLY A 25 -9.62 -28.67 2.55
CA GLY A 25 -8.49 -28.38 1.64
C GLY A 25 -8.42 -26.94 1.11
N VAL A 26 -9.05 -25.97 1.78
CA VAL A 26 -8.96 -24.54 1.46
C VAL A 26 -7.91 -23.86 2.33
N SER A 27 -6.90 -23.26 1.70
CA SER A 27 -5.91 -22.42 2.36
C SER A 27 -6.47 -21.00 2.51
N VAL A 28 -6.58 -20.54 3.76
CA VAL A 28 -7.13 -19.23 4.12
C VAL A 28 -6.02 -18.33 4.65
N ARG A 29 -5.94 -17.09 4.15
CA ARG A 29 -4.99 -16.07 4.63
C ARG A 29 -5.69 -14.73 4.85
N TYR A 30 -5.51 -14.14 6.03
CA TYR A 30 -6.04 -12.81 6.34
C TYR A 30 -5.20 -11.70 5.70
N LEU A 31 -5.85 -10.60 5.33
CA LEU A 31 -5.24 -9.38 4.77
C LEU A 31 -5.29 -8.21 5.76
N GLY A 32 -4.44 -7.21 5.55
CA GLY A 32 -4.45 -5.96 6.32
C GLY A 32 -3.82 -6.06 7.71
N GLU A 33 -2.80 -6.92 7.83
CA GLU A 33 -2.04 -7.19 9.06
C GLU A 33 -0.52 -7.01 8.86
N LEU A 34 -0.08 -6.26 7.83
CA LEU A 34 1.34 -6.06 7.51
C LEU A 34 2.11 -5.25 8.56
N THR A 35 1.44 -4.32 9.22
CA THR A 35 2.02 -3.40 10.20
C THR A 35 1.11 -3.25 11.41
N PHE A 36 1.60 -2.64 12.49
CA PHE A 36 0.77 -2.29 13.66
C PHE A 36 -0.24 -1.17 13.38
N SER A 37 -0.09 -0.43 12.27
CA SER A 37 -0.95 0.71 11.93
C SER A 37 -2.08 0.28 11.00
N HIS A 38 -3.32 0.45 11.47
CA HIS A 38 -4.54 0.20 10.70
C HIS A 38 -4.58 1.01 9.40
N THR A 39 -4.35 2.33 9.49
CA THR A 39 -4.36 3.24 8.33
C THR A 39 -3.30 2.86 7.31
N LEU A 40 -2.10 2.49 7.77
CA LEU A 40 -1.02 2.08 6.87
C LEU A 40 -1.34 0.76 6.17
N ASN A 41 -1.91 -0.22 6.88
CA ASN A 41 -2.34 -1.49 6.29
C ASN A 41 -3.42 -1.29 5.23
N LEU A 42 -4.38 -0.38 5.45
CA LEU A 42 -5.37 -0.02 4.44
C LEU A 42 -4.75 0.62 3.20
N LEU A 43 -3.79 1.53 3.40
CA LEU A 43 -3.09 2.19 2.30
C LEU A 43 -2.25 1.20 1.47
N LEU A 44 -1.66 0.20 2.13
CA LEU A 44 -0.86 -0.86 1.51
C LEU A 44 -1.70 -2.02 0.94
N LEU A 45 -3.01 -2.07 1.22
CA LEU A 45 -3.88 -3.18 0.82
C LEU A 45 -3.85 -3.48 -0.70
N PRO A 46 -3.81 -2.49 -1.62
CA PRO A 46 -3.62 -2.77 -3.05
C PRO A 46 -2.32 -3.49 -3.38
N ALA A 47 -1.21 -3.12 -2.73
CA ALA A 47 0.09 -3.75 -2.92
C ALA A 47 0.11 -5.16 -2.33
N GLU A 48 -0.50 -5.36 -1.16
CA GLU A 48 -0.69 -6.68 -0.55
C GLU A 48 -1.50 -7.60 -1.47
N LEU A 49 -2.64 -7.12 -2.01
CA LEU A 49 -3.47 -7.87 -2.96
C LEU A 49 -2.69 -8.26 -4.21
N ALA A 50 -1.89 -7.35 -4.77
CA ALA A 50 -1.04 -7.63 -5.93
C ALA A 50 0.01 -8.71 -5.61
N PHE A 51 0.66 -8.62 -4.45
CA PHE A 51 1.62 -9.63 -3.99
C PHE A 51 0.97 -11.00 -3.81
N GLN A 52 -0.18 -11.07 -3.12
CA GLN A 52 -0.90 -12.34 -2.89
C GLN A 52 -1.43 -12.93 -4.20
N ARG A 53 -1.81 -12.08 -5.16
CA ARG A 53 -2.20 -12.52 -6.49
C ARG A 53 -1.04 -13.21 -7.23
N LEU A 54 0.19 -12.72 -7.06
CA LEU A 54 1.40 -13.32 -7.61
C LEU A 54 1.74 -14.67 -6.94
N THR A 55 1.44 -14.83 -5.65
CA THR A 55 1.62 -16.12 -4.92
C THR A 55 0.51 -17.15 -5.17
N GLY A 56 -0.43 -16.83 -6.08
CA GLY A 56 -1.43 -17.76 -6.61
C GLY A 56 -2.82 -17.65 -6.00
N ALA A 57 -3.10 -16.65 -5.15
CA ALA A 57 -4.46 -16.40 -4.67
C ALA A 57 -5.36 -15.91 -5.81
N ARG A 58 -6.63 -16.33 -5.79
CA ARG A 58 -7.63 -15.97 -6.83
C ARG A 58 -8.95 -15.46 -6.28
N ILE A 59 -9.23 -15.70 -5.00
CA ILE A 59 -10.47 -15.29 -4.34
C ILE A 59 -10.13 -14.36 -3.19
N VAL A 60 -10.92 -13.29 -3.07
CA VAL A 60 -11.01 -12.45 -1.88
C VAL A 60 -12.41 -12.64 -1.30
N HIS A 61 -12.50 -13.04 -0.03
CA HIS A 61 -13.72 -13.15 0.73
C HIS A 61 -13.82 -11.98 1.72
N LEU A 62 -14.73 -11.06 1.43
CA LEU A 62 -15.03 -9.91 2.25
C LEU A 62 -16.14 -10.28 3.27
N HIS A 63 -15.98 -9.90 4.53
CA HIS A 63 -17.03 -10.04 5.55
C HIS A 63 -17.64 -8.69 5.92
N TRP A 64 -16.81 -7.73 6.31
CA TRP A 64 -17.25 -6.42 6.77
C TRP A 64 -16.51 -5.28 6.09
N VAL A 65 -17.11 -4.09 6.13
CA VAL A 65 -16.51 -2.86 5.58
C VAL A 65 -16.00 -1.92 6.68
N TRP A 66 -16.25 -2.21 7.96
CA TRP A 66 -15.90 -1.31 9.07
C TRP A 66 -14.39 -1.01 9.14
N LYS A 67 -13.52 -1.95 8.73
CA LYS A 67 -12.08 -1.70 8.64
C LYS A 67 -11.73 -0.59 7.64
N PHE A 68 -12.61 -0.17 6.72
CA PHE A 68 -12.34 0.98 5.86
C PHE A 68 -12.59 2.33 6.55
N ALA A 69 -13.15 2.35 7.77
CA ALA A 69 -13.29 3.57 8.55
C ALA A 69 -11.90 4.14 8.90
N LEU A 70 -11.71 5.44 8.63
CA LEU A 70 -10.48 6.16 8.91
C LEU A 70 -10.63 7.04 10.17
N PRO A 71 -9.54 7.27 10.93
CA PRO A 71 -9.56 8.24 12.05
C PRO A 71 -9.97 9.63 11.55
N GLY A 72 -10.77 10.38 12.30
CA GLY A 72 -11.18 11.75 11.94
C GLY A 72 -12.66 11.98 11.67
N GLY A 73 -13.51 10.99 11.96
CA GLY A 73 -14.97 11.12 11.94
C GLY A 73 -15.51 11.47 10.55
N ASP A 74 -16.46 12.40 10.48
CA ASP A 74 -17.21 12.70 9.25
C ASP A 74 -16.33 13.20 8.11
N ARG A 75 -15.24 13.91 8.43
CA ARG A 75 -14.30 14.48 7.44
C ARG A 75 -13.57 13.41 6.63
N THR A 76 -13.40 12.21 7.17
CA THR A 76 -12.65 11.14 6.51
C THR A 76 -13.53 10.08 5.85
N ARG A 77 -14.86 10.16 6.03
CA ARG A 77 -15.83 9.22 5.43
C ARG A 77 -15.85 9.25 3.90
N ARG A 78 -15.75 10.44 3.29
CA ARG A 78 -15.66 10.58 1.81
C ARG A 78 -14.36 10.00 1.26
N PRO A 79 -13.17 10.38 1.79
CA PRO A 79 -11.91 9.72 1.42
C PRO A 79 -11.93 8.20 1.59
N ALA A 80 -12.47 7.70 2.70
CA ALA A 80 -12.62 6.26 2.94
C ALA A 80 -13.47 5.57 1.86
N GLN A 81 -14.56 6.20 1.43
CA GLN A 81 -15.44 5.68 0.38
C GLN A 81 -14.74 5.64 -0.99
N LEU A 82 -14.00 6.69 -1.33
CA LEU A 82 -13.21 6.74 -2.57
C LEU A 82 -12.10 5.67 -2.56
N TRP A 83 -11.42 5.52 -1.42
CA TRP A 83 -10.39 4.49 -1.25
C TRP A 83 -10.97 3.07 -1.34
N PHE A 84 -12.12 2.83 -0.71
CA PHE A 84 -12.84 1.56 -0.81
C PHE A 84 -13.17 1.21 -2.27
N ALA A 85 -13.73 2.16 -3.03
CA ALA A 85 -14.00 1.97 -4.45
C ALA A 85 -12.73 1.70 -5.27
N ALA A 86 -11.63 2.40 -4.98
CA ALA A 86 -10.34 2.18 -5.62
C ALA A 86 -9.80 0.76 -5.35
N VAL A 87 -9.90 0.28 -4.12
CA VAL A 87 -9.49 -1.08 -3.72
C VAL A 87 -10.31 -2.14 -4.46
N LEU A 88 -11.64 -1.97 -4.57
CA LEU A 88 -12.50 -2.86 -5.37
C LEU A 88 -12.09 -2.87 -6.85
N GLY A 89 -11.75 -1.69 -7.40
CA GLY A 89 -11.22 -1.55 -8.75
C GLY A 89 -9.90 -2.31 -8.94
N VAL A 90 -8.97 -2.20 -7.98
CA VAL A 90 -7.70 -2.95 -7.99
C VAL A 90 -7.94 -4.46 -7.95
N MET A 91 -8.85 -4.95 -7.12
CA MET A 91 -9.20 -6.38 -7.08
C MET A 91 -9.65 -6.88 -8.47
N ARG A 92 -10.50 -6.10 -9.15
CA ARG A 92 -10.96 -6.40 -10.51
C ARG A 92 -9.82 -6.36 -11.53
N LEU A 93 -8.95 -5.34 -11.47
CA LEU A 93 -7.78 -5.22 -12.36
C LEU A 93 -6.78 -6.37 -12.20
N LEU A 94 -6.59 -6.86 -10.97
CA LEU A 94 -5.75 -8.03 -10.67
C LEU A 94 -6.39 -9.37 -11.08
N GLY A 95 -7.65 -9.34 -11.55
CA GLY A 95 -8.43 -10.54 -11.87
C GLY A 95 -8.70 -11.42 -10.66
N LEU A 96 -8.80 -10.82 -9.46
CA LEU A 96 -9.27 -11.48 -8.25
C LEU A 96 -10.79 -11.58 -8.30
N ARG A 97 -11.32 -12.67 -7.75
CA ARG A 97 -12.76 -12.90 -7.62
C ARG A 97 -13.22 -12.51 -6.24
N LEU A 98 -14.23 -11.65 -6.17
CA LEU A 98 -14.73 -11.09 -4.93
C LEU A 98 -15.98 -11.84 -4.47
N VAL A 99 -15.90 -12.46 -3.31
CA VAL A 99 -17.04 -13.05 -2.60
C VAL A 99 -17.31 -12.19 -1.37
N TRP A 100 -18.58 -11.88 -1.10
CA TRP A 100 -18.95 -11.12 0.09
C TRP A 100 -20.01 -11.86 0.88
N THR A 101 -19.81 -12.04 2.20
CA THR A 101 -20.89 -12.48 3.09
C THR A 101 -21.60 -11.27 3.69
N ALA A 102 -22.88 -11.15 3.38
CA ALA A 102 -23.76 -10.07 3.82
C ALA A 102 -24.24 -10.28 5.25
N HIS A 103 -23.34 -10.09 6.21
CA HIS A 103 -23.66 -10.11 7.66
C HIS A 103 -24.67 -9.02 8.03
N ASN A 104 -24.55 -7.87 7.38
CA ASN A 104 -25.45 -6.72 7.55
C ASN A 104 -25.73 -6.08 6.20
N VAL A 105 -26.99 -5.67 5.98
CA VAL A 105 -27.40 -4.93 4.77
C VAL A 105 -26.72 -3.55 4.75
N LEU A 106 -26.76 -2.81 5.86
CA LEU A 106 -26.02 -1.58 6.08
C LEU A 106 -25.22 -1.69 7.40
N PRO A 107 -24.07 -1.02 7.52
CA PRO A 107 -23.32 -1.05 8.76
C PRO A 107 -24.09 -0.34 9.90
N HIS A 108 -24.01 -0.86 11.12
CA HIS A 108 -24.70 -0.26 12.29
C HIS A 108 -24.18 1.14 12.66
N ARG A 109 -22.96 1.49 12.23
CA ARG A 109 -22.39 2.82 12.36
C ARG A 109 -21.92 3.27 10.98
N PRO A 110 -22.10 4.56 10.62
CA PRO A 110 -21.66 5.06 9.33
C PRO A 110 -20.16 4.84 9.12
N VAL A 111 -19.79 4.19 8.02
CA VAL A 111 -18.39 3.98 7.62
C VAL A 111 -18.01 4.95 6.53
N PHE A 112 -18.91 5.14 5.58
CA PHE A 112 -18.74 5.98 4.41
C PHE A 112 -19.62 7.23 4.47
N ALA A 113 -19.43 8.15 3.52
CA ALA A 113 -20.28 9.33 3.44
C ALA A 113 -21.69 8.97 2.95
N ASP A 114 -21.78 7.95 2.11
CA ASP A 114 -23.02 7.29 1.70
C ASP A 114 -22.80 5.76 1.70
N ASP A 115 -23.19 5.10 2.80
CA ASP A 115 -23.06 3.66 2.95
C ASP A 115 -23.96 2.87 1.98
N ALA A 116 -25.08 3.43 1.53
CA ALA A 116 -25.95 2.79 0.54
C ALA A 116 -25.30 2.79 -0.84
N ALA A 117 -24.69 3.90 -1.26
CA ALA A 117 -23.91 3.97 -2.51
C ALA A 117 -22.66 3.07 -2.45
N ALA A 118 -21.97 3.04 -1.31
CA ALA A 118 -20.85 2.12 -1.11
C ALA A 118 -21.30 0.65 -1.20
N ARG A 119 -22.48 0.31 -0.66
CA ARG A 119 -23.07 -1.02 -0.76
C ARG A 119 -23.41 -1.41 -2.20
N ARG A 120 -24.08 -0.53 -2.94
CA ARG A 120 -24.33 -0.73 -4.38
C ARG A 120 -23.03 -0.97 -5.16
N THR A 121 -21.99 -0.19 -4.85
CA THR A 121 -20.67 -0.34 -5.48
C THR A 121 -20.03 -1.69 -5.14
N LEU A 122 -20.08 -2.11 -3.87
CA LEU A 122 -19.59 -3.42 -3.44
C LEU A 122 -20.30 -4.56 -4.19
N VAL A 123 -21.64 -4.58 -4.18
CA VAL A 123 -22.40 -5.67 -4.79
C VAL A 123 -22.15 -5.75 -6.30
N ARG A 124 -22.02 -4.62 -7.00
CA ARG A 124 -21.65 -4.60 -8.44
C ARG A 124 -20.26 -5.18 -8.73
N HIS A 125 -19.36 -5.17 -7.76
CA HIS A 125 -18.01 -5.73 -7.90
C HIS A 125 -17.91 -7.18 -7.38
N CYS A 126 -18.92 -7.68 -6.66
CA CYS A 126 -18.95 -9.04 -6.18
C CYS A 126 -19.30 -10.03 -7.29
N ASP A 127 -18.54 -11.13 -7.36
CA ASP A 127 -18.86 -12.28 -8.20
C ASP A 127 -19.87 -13.22 -7.52
N LEU A 128 -19.96 -13.19 -6.18
CA LEU A 128 -20.93 -13.94 -5.38
C LEU A 128 -21.22 -13.20 -4.06
N VAL A 129 -22.51 -13.07 -3.73
CA VAL A 129 -22.97 -12.60 -2.42
C VAL A 129 -23.55 -13.77 -1.63
N ILE A 130 -23.03 -14.03 -0.44
CA ILE A 130 -23.55 -15.04 0.48
C ILE A 130 -24.42 -14.34 1.52
N ALA A 131 -25.66 -14.78 1.67
CA ALA A 131 -26.56 -14.32 2.72
C ALA A 131 -26.95 -15.49 3.62
N HIS A 132 -27.26 -15.22 4.89
CA HIS A 132 -27.74 -16.27 5.81
C HIS A 132 -29.23 -16.56 5.67
N HIS A 133 -29.98 -15.65 5.05
CA HIS A 133 -31.40 -15.79 4.77
C HIS A 133 -31.78 -14.97 3.52
N SER A 134 -32.86 -15.35 2.83
CA SER A 134 -33.32 -14.66 1.61
C SER A 134 -33.69 -13.20 1.85
N THR A 135 -34.25 -12.88 3.02
CA THR A 135 -34.65 -11.52 3.39
C THR A 135 -33.50 -10.51 3.35
N ALA A 136 -32.26 -10.92 3.61
CA ALA A 136 -31.11 -10.03 3.45
C ALA A 136 -30.86 -9.66 1.98
N LEU A 137 -31.15 -10.57 1.04
CA LEU A 137 -31.07 -10.32 -0.39
C LEU A 137 -32.20 -9.39 -0.86
N ASP A 138 -33.42 -9.58 -0.35
CA ASP A 138 -34.56 -8.72 -0.66
C ASP A 138 -34.30 -7.28 -0.22
N ARG A 139 -33.79 -7.10 1.00
CA ARG A 139 -33.39 -5.78 1.53
C ARG A 139 -32.23 -5.16 0.74
N LEU A 140 -31.30 -5.96 0.23
CA LEU A 140 -30.26 -5.46 -0.67
C LEU A 140 -30.85 -5.01 -2.02
N ALA A 141 -31.85 -5.73 -2.54
CA ALA A 141 -32.55 -5.35 -3.77
C ALA A 141 -33.31 -4.02 -3.60
N GLU A 142 -34.00 -3.82 -2.47
CA GLU A 142 -34.68 -2.56 -2.12
C GLU A 142 -33.72 -1.35 -2.10
N LEU A 143 -32.45 -1.56 -1.70
CA LEU A 143 -31.42 -0.52 -1.71
C LEU A 143 -30.79 -0.25 -3.11
N GLY A 144 -31.30 -0.92 -4.15
CA GLY A 144 -30.73 -0.90 -5.50
C GLY A 144 -29.40 -1.66 -5.62
N ALA A 145 -29.13 -2.58 -4.69
CA ALA A 145 -27.92 -3.39 -4.60
C ALA A 145 -28.23 -4.88 -4.82
N ALA A 146 -29.04 -5.20 -5.83
CA ALA A 146 -29.35 -6.58 -6.20
C ALA A 146 -28.08 -7.29 -6.75
N PRO A 147 -27.65 -8.42 -6.15
CA PRO A 147 -26.48 -9.13 -6.61
C PRO A 147 -26.76 -9.89 -7.90
N SER A 148 -25.79 -9.89 -8.83
CA SER A 148 -25.88 -10.71 -10.04
C SER A 148 -25.86 -12.21 -9.72
N ARG A 149 -25.31 -12.58 -8.56
CA ARG A 149 -25.30 -13.95 -8.02
C ARG A 149 -25.35 -13.93 -6.52
N SER A 150 -26.19 -14.78 -5.97
CA SER A 150 -26.29 -14.98 -4.53
C SER A 150 -26.40 -16.45 -4.16
N ALA A 151 -25.98 -16.77 -2.94
CA ALA A 151 -26.23 -18.05 -2.30
C ALA A 151 -26.78 -17.79 -0.90
N VAL A 152 -27.85 -18.50 -0.53
CA VAL A 152 -28.33 -18.54 0.85
C VAL A 152 -27.63 -19.70 1.54
N ILE A 153 -26.71 -19.38 2.45
CA ILE A 153 -25.98 -20.36 3.25
C ILE A 153 -26.27 -20.03 4.71
N PRO A 154 -27.01 -20.87 5.45
CA PRO A 154 -27.40 -20.57 6.83
C PRO A 154 -26.17 -20.36 7.70
N HIS A 155 -26.35 -19.61 8.78
CA HIS A 155 -25.30 -19.43 9.77
C HIS A 155 -25.11 -20.73 10.55
N GLY A 156 -23.86 -21.11 10.83
CA GLY A 156 -23.56 -22.33 11.59
C GLY A 156 -23.85 -22.16 13.08
N PRO A 157 -24.14 -23.25 13.80
CA PRO A 157 -24.38 -23.18 15.23
C PRO A 157 -23.09 -22.81 15.96
N PHE A 158 -23.23 -22.11 17.08
CA PHE A 158 -22.10 -21.93 17.99
C PHE A 158 -21.88 -23.20 18.80
N PRO A 159 -20.63 -23.59 19.07
CA PRO A 159 -20.36 -24.69 19.98
C PRO A 159 -20.87 -24.31 21.38
N ALA A 160 -21.76 -25.14 21.92
CA ALA A 160 -22.39 -24.93 23.21
C ALA A 160 -22.46 -26.26 23.96
N PRO A 161 -22.00 -26.34 25.23
CA PRO A 161 -22.24 -27.52 26.05
C PRO A 161 -23.74 -27.70 26.31
N PRO A 162 -24.22 -28.96 26.39
CA PRO A 162 -25.61 -29.25 26.69
C PRO A 162 -25.97 -28.72 28.09
N LEU A 163 -27.16 -28.16 28.22
CA LEU A 163 -27.71 -27.69 29.49
C LEU A 163 -28.94 -28.50 29.89
N PRO A 164 -29.29 -28.55 31.18
CA PRO A 164 -30.57 -29.09 31.61
C PRO A 164 -31.75 -28.34 30.97
N PRO A 165 -32.90 -29.01 30.76
CA PRO A 165 -34.10 -28.38 30.23
C PRO A 165 -34.51 -27.14 31.04
N PRO A 166 -35.03 -26.09 30.38
CA PRO A 166 -35.55 -24.91 31.08
C PRO A 166 -36.78 -25.25 31.93
N GLY A 167 -37.06 -24.42 32.94
CA GLY A 167 -38.28 -24.53 33.75
C GLY A 167 -38.16 -25.42 34.99
N LEU A 168 -36.97 -25.51 35.59
CA LEU A 168 -36.76 -26.28 36.83
C LEU A 168 -37.76 -25.83 37.92
N PRO A 169 -38.39 -26.76 38.66
CA PRO A 169 -39.36 -26.43 39.69
C PRO A 169 -38.70 -25.72 40.89
N GLY A 170 -39.47 -24.89 41.60
CA GLY A 170 -39.04 -24.26 42.86
C GLY A 170 -38.24 -22.95 42.73
N ARG A 171 -37.96 -22.46 41.51
CA ARG A 171 -37.27 -21.19 41.25
C ARG A 171 -38.13 -20.23 40.41
N PRO A 172 -37.89 -18.90 40.44
CA PRO A 172 -38.66 -17.97 39.62
C PRO A 172 -38.38 -18.21 38.13
N ARG A 173 -39.40 -18.00 37.30
CA ARG A 173 -39.24 -18.05 35.84
C ARG A 173 -38.26 -16.95 35.42
N THR A 174 -37.10 -17.36 34.92
CA THR A 174 -36.00 -16.42 34.64
C THR A 174 -35.94 -16.08 33.16
N PHE A 175 -36.19 -14.82 32.84
CA PHE A 175 -35.97 -14.25 31.52
C PHE A 175 -34.51 -13.78 31.40
N LEU A 176 -33.85 -14.12 30.30
CA LEU A 176 -32.45 -13.77 30.06
C LEU A 176 -32.31 -12.91 28.81
N PHE A 177 -31.61 -11.79 28.92
CA PHE A 177 -30.99 -11.14 27.77
C PHE A 177 -29.49 -11.42 27.81
N PHE A 178 -28.93 -11.94 26.70
CA PHE A 178 -27.49 -12.19 26.59
C PHE A 178 -26.90 -11.53 25.33
N GLY A 179 -25.78 -10.82 25.52
CA GLY A 179 -24.93 -10.32 24.44
C GLY A 179 -24.54 -8.85 24.59
N ARG A 180 -23.83 -8.32 23.60
CA ARG A 180 -23.43 -6.91 23.58
C ARG A 180 -24.65 -6.00 23.52
N ILE A 181 -24.72 -5.05 24.45
CA ILE A 181 -25.86 -4.14 24.64
C ILE A 181 -25.63 -2.87 23.82
N GLU A 182 -26.50 -2.65 22.84
CA GLU A 182 -26.49 -1.50 21.93
C GLU A 182 -27.93 -1.02 21.70
N PRO A 183 -28.17 0.24 21.28
CA PRO A 183 -29.51 0.81 21.20
C PRO A 183 -30.52 0.01 20.38
N TYR A 184 -30.09 -0.62 19.28
CA TYR A 184 -30.98 -1.45 18.45
C TYR A 184 -31.36 -2.80 19.10
N LYS A 185 -30.66 -3.21 20.16
CA LYS A 185 -30.93 -4.45 20.90
C LYS A 185 -32.14 -4.35 21.83
N GLY A 186 -32.68 -3.15 22.03
CA GLY A 186 -33.96 -2.90 22.71
C GLY A 186 -34.02 -3.25 24.20
N VAL A 187 -32.88 -3.31 24.90
CA VAL A 187 -32.85 -3.66 26.34
C VAL A 187 -33.70 -2.70 27.19
N GLU A 188 -33.79 -1.44 26.80
CA GLU A 188 -34.68 -0.45 27.44
C GLU A 188 -36.16 -0.85 27.32
N ASP A 189 -36.56 -1.34 26.14
CA ASP A 189 -37.92 -1.78 25.88
C ASP A 189 -38.24 -3.05 26.69
N LEU A 190 -37.26 -3.94 26.88
CA LEU A 190 -37.38 -5.12 27.75
C LEU A 190 -37.51 -4.75 29.23
N LEU A 191 -36.70 -3.81 29.73
CA LEU A 191 -36.84 -3.33 31.11
C LEU A 191 -38.22 -2.73 31.33
N ALA A 192 -38.67 -1.83 30.43
CA ALA A 192 -40.00 -1.23 30.52
C ALA A 192 -41.11 -2.31 30.49
N ALA A 193 -40.99 -3.29 29.59
CA ALA A 193 -41.98 -4.34 29.45
C ALA A 193 -42.05 -5.27 30.68
N PHE A 194 -40.90 -5.61 31.25
CA PHE A 194 -40.78 -6.47 32.42
C PHE A 194 -41.29 -5.77 33.70
N MET A 195 -40.95 -4.49 33.89
CA MET A 195 -41.42 -3.71 35.04
C MET A 195 -42.94 -3.50 35.04
N ALA A 196 -43.59 -3.57 33.86
CA ALA A 196 -45.05 -3.54 33.73
C ALA A 196 -45.75 -4.86 34.13
N LEU A 197 -45.00 -5.93 34.46
CA LEU A 197 -45.57 -7.20 34.89
C LEU A 197 -46.06 -7.13 36.36
N PRO A 198 -47.24 -7.72 36.67
CA PRO A 198 -47.74 -7.77 38.05
C PRO A 198 -46.72 -8.40 39.02
N ARG A 199 -46.50 -7.77 40.18
CA ARG A 199 -45.55 -8.28 41.19
C ARG A 199 -45.89 -9.66 41.76
N ARG A 200 -47.15 -10.10 41.64
CA ARG A 200 -47.58 -11.46 42.03
C ARG A 200 -47.01 -12.59 41.15
N LEU A 201 -46.42 -12.27 40.00
CA LEU A 201 -45.78 -13.27 39.15
C LEU A 201 -44.40 -13.62 39.70
N TYR A 202 -44.11 -14.91 39.87
CA TYR A 202 -42.82 -15.41 40.34
C TYR A 202 -41.80 -15.45 39.18
N VAL A 203 -41.32 -14.27 38.80
CA VAL A 203 -40.44 -14.06 37.63
C VAL A 203 -39.18 -13.27 38.00
N ARG A 204 -38.10 -13.46 37.24
CA ARG A 204 -36.83 -12.72 37.35
C ARG A 204 -36.34 -12.33 35.95
N LEU A 205 -35.64 -11.21 35.84
CA LEU A 205 -34.95 -10.79 34.61
C LEU A 205 -33.44 -10.69 34.88
N VAL A 206 -32.64 -11.36 34.06
CA VAL A 206 -31.19 -11.22 34.03
C VAL A 206 -30.77 -10.61 32.70
N VAL A 207 -30.01 -9.52 32.73
CA VAL A 207 -29.42 -8.90 31.54
C VAL A 207 -27.90 -8.99 31.65
N ALA A 208 -27.29 -9.82 30.81
CA ALA A 208 -25.87 -10.12 30.86
C ALA A 208 -25.14 -9.74 29.56
N GLY A 209 -24.12 -8.91 29.67
CA GLY A 209 -23.22 -8.58 28.58
C GLY A 209 -22.67 -7.16 28.60
N SER A 210 -21.66 -6.92 27.76
CA SER A 210 -20.96 -5.64 27.74
C SER A 210 -21.82 -4.51 27.16
N CYS A 211 -21.91 -3.38 27.86
CA CYS A 211 -22.53 -2.14 27.39
C CYS A 211 -21.44 -1.05 27.26
N PRO A 212 -20.83 -0.88 26.07
CA PRO A 212 -19.74 0.07 25.88
C PRO A 212 -20.20 1.54 25.90
N ASP A 213 -21.49 1.80 25.72
CA ASP A 213 -22.07 3.13 25.83
C ASP A 213 -22.37 3.43 27.31
N ALA A 214 -21.62 4.38 27.88
CA ALA A 214 -21.73 4.76 29.29
C ALA A 214 -23.08 5.42 29.62
N ALA A 215 -23.65 6.20 28.69
CA ALA A 215 -24.93 6.87 28.88
C ALA A 215 -26.10 5.87 28.83
N LEU A 216 -26.03 4.90 27.93
CA LEU A 216 -26.96 3.77 27.93
C LEU A 216 -26.83 2.95 29.22
N ALA A 217 -25.61 2.59 29.62
CA ALA A 217 -25.37 1.82 30.84
C ALA A 217 -25.90 2.53 32.10
N ALA A 218 -25.75 3.85 32.20
CA ALA A 218 -26.28 4.64 33.30
C ALA A 218 -27.82 4.60 33.35
N ARG A 219 -28.49 4.79 32.21
CA ARG A 219 -29.96 4.69 32.12
C ARG A 219 -30.47 3.30 32.49
N LEU A 220 -29.81 2.24 32.00
CA LEU A 220 -30.17 0.86 32.34
C LEU A 220 -30.03 0.60 33.85
N ARG A 221 -28.93 1.02 34.48
CA ARG A 221 -28.74 0.89 35.94
C ARG A 221 -29.80 1.64 36.74
N ALA A 222 -30.12 2.87 36.35
CA ALA A 222 -31.15 3.67 37.02
C ALA A 222 -32.54 3.00 36.92
N ALA A 223 -32.89 2.47 35.74
CA ALA A 223 -34.15 1.75 35.56
C ALA A 223 -34.21 0.46 36.38
N ALA A 224 -33.16 -0.38 36.33
CA ALA A 224 -33.14 -1.64 37.05
C ALA A 224 -33.14 -1.50 38.58
N ALA A 225 -32.59 -0.41 39.12
CA ALA A 225 -32.59 -0.16 40.57
C ALA A 225 -33.99 0.00 41.17
N THR A 226 -35.03 0.16 40.35
CA THR A 226 -36.43 0.33 40.79
C THR A 226 -37.20 -0.99 40.98
N ASP A 227 -36.62 -2.12 40.56
CA ASP A 227 -37.26 -3.44 40.63
C ASP A 227 -36.24 -4.53 41.03
N ASP A 228 -36.43 -5.10 42.22
CA ASP A 228 -35.60 -6.14 42.82
C ASP A 228 -35.59 -7.46 42.04
N ARG A 229 -36.52 -7.65 41.10
CA ARG A 229 -36.58 -8.81 40.21
C ARG A 229 -35.61 -8.70 39.03
N VAL A 230 -34.92 -7.56 38.85
CA VAL A 230 -34.02 -7.29 37.72
C VAL A 230 -32.55 -7.34 38.18
N GLU A 231 -31.75 -8.16 37.50
CA GLU A 231 -30.30 -8.19 37.67
C GLU A 231 -29.58 -7.73 36.40
N LEU A 232 -28.71 -6.73 36.54
CA LEU A 232 -27.86 -6.23 35.45
C LEU A 232 -26.39 -6.63 35.65
N ARG A 233 -25.88 -7.45 34.73
CA ARG A 233 -24.46 -7.83 34.64
C ARG A 233 -23.81 -7.16 33.44
N LEU A 234 -23.52 -5.86 33.58
CA LEU A 234 -22.98 -5.00 32.49
C LEU A 234 -21.47 -5.15 32.30
N GLY A 235 -21.01 -6.38 32.07
CA GLY A 235 -19.60 -6.73 31.88
C GLY A 235 -19.40 -7.68 30.70
N ARG A 236 -18.14 -7.87 30.28
CA ARG A 236 -17.82 -8.93 29.31
C ARG A 236 -17.91 -10.28 30.05
N VAL A 237 -18.84 -11.13 29.65
CA VAL A 237 -18.90 -12.53 30.07
C VAL A 237 -17.76 -13.28 29.36
N ARG A 238 -16.97 -14.05 30.11
CA ARG A 238 -15.90 -14.86 29.53
C ARG A 238 -16.51 -16.05 28.82
N ASP A 239 -15.89 -16.54 27.75
CA ASP A 239 -16.45 -17.61 26.92
C ASP A 239 -16.72 -18.90 27.75
N GLU A 240 -15.91 -19.16 28.79
CA GLU A 240 -16.09 -20.27 29.74
C GLU A 240 -17.33 -20.13 30.64
N ASP A 241 -17.76 -18.90 30.94
CA ASP A 241 -18.90 -18.61 31.84
C ASP A 241 -20.23 -18.52 31.08
N VAL A 242 -20.21 -18.51 29.73
CA VAL A 242 -21.40 -18.32 28.90
C VAL A 242 -22.46 -19.38 29.17
N ALA A 243 -22.05 -20.64 29.29
CA ALA A 243 -22.97 -21.75 29.54
C ALA A 243 -23.69 -21.62 30.89
N GLU A 244 -22.99 -21.15 31.93
CA GLU A 244 -23.56 -20.92 33.25
C GLU A 244 -24.63 -19.82 33.20
N VAL A 245 -24.34 -18.70 32.51
CA VAL A 245 -25.31 -17.62 32.33
C VAL A 245 -26.56 -18.10 31.58
N PHE A 246 -26.41 -18.93 30.54
CA PHE A 246 -27.56 -19.50 29.84
C PHE A 246 -28.32 -20.54 30.69
N ALA A 247 -27.66 -21.24 31.62
CA ALA A 247 -28.33 -22.20 32.52
C ALA A 247 -29.27 -21.51 33.51
N GLU A 248 -28.97 -20.26 33.88
CA GLU A 248 -29.83 -19.45 34.73
C GLU A 248 -31.16 -19.10 34.05
N GLY A 249 -31.15 -18.82 32.74
CA GLY A 249 -32.31 -18.41 31.97
C GLY A 249 -33.22 -19.57 31.55
N ASP A 250 -34.51 -19.45 31.78
CA ASP A 250 -35.51 -20.38 31.24
C ASP A 250 -35.96 -19.97 29.83
N VAL A 251 -36.05 -18.66 29.58
CA VAL A 251 -36.47 -18.09 28.29
C VAL A 251 -35.56 -16.91 27.97
N VAL A 252 -35.04 -16.86 26.75
CA VAL A 252 -34.17 -15.78 26.29
C VAL A 252 -35.00 -14.74 25.55
N VAL A 253 -34.83 -13.46 25.89
CA VAL A 253 -35.62 -12.35 25.35
C VAL A 253 -34.73 -11.44 24.54
N LEU A 254 -35.05 -11.27 23.26
CA LEU A 254 -34.24 -10.49 22.32
C LEU A 254 -35.11 -9.44 21.62
N PRO A 255 -35.35 -8.28 22.25
CA PRO A 255 -36.31 -7.27 21.81
C PRO A 255 -35.73 -6.37 20.70
N PHE A 256 -35.26 -6.95 19.60
CA PHE A 256 -34.57 -6.21 18.54
C PHE A 256 -35.47 -5.15 17.89
N ARG A 257 -34.95 -3.93 17.72
CA ARG A 257 -35.62 -2.88 16.93
C ARG A 257 -35.42 -3.10 15.43
N GLU A 258 -34.21 -3.50 15.05
CA GLU A 258 -33.82 -3.87 13.68
C GLU A 258 -32.72 -4.94 13.71
N ILE A 259 -32.73 -5.89 12.75
CA ILE A 259 -31.70 -6.94 12.66
C ILE A 259 -31.56 -7.54 11.25
N THR A 260 -30.37 -8.10 10.93
CA THR A 260 -30.11 -8.87 9.70
C THR A 260 -29.74 -10.32 9.98
N THR A 261 -28.94 -10.59 11.03
CA THR A 261 -28.66 -11.95 11.55
C THR A 261 -28.33 -11.81 13.04
N SER A 262 -28.76 -12.74 13.89
CA SER A 262 -28.54 -12.65 15.34
C SER A 262 -27.67 -13.79 15.88
N GLY A 263 -26.41 -13.50 16.19
CA GLY A 263 -25.54 -14.46 16.87
C GLY A 263 -26.07 -14.85 18.26
N SER A 264 -26.68 -13.91 19.00
CA SER A 264 -27.24 -14.20 20.33
C SER A 264 -28.49 -15.07 20.29
N ALA A 265 -29.28 -15.04 19.20
CA ALA A 265 -30.39 -15.97 19.02
C ALA A 265 -29.89 -17.39 18.73
N LEU A 266 -28.92 -17.54 17.83
CA LEU A 266 -28.35 -18.84 17.49
C LEU A 266 -27.63 -19.48 18.69
N LEU A 267 -26.93 -18.68 19.50
CA LEU A 267 -26.28 -19.17 20.71
C LEU A 267 -27.30 -19.63 21.76
N ALA A 268 -28.40 -18.91 21.93
CA ALA A 268 -29.49 -19.31 22.81
C ALA A 268 -30.12 -20.65 22.37
N LEU A 269 -30.37 -20.80 21.06
CA LEU A 269 -30.87 -22.06 20.51
C LEU A 269 -29.88 -23.21 20.70
N ALA A 270 -28.57 -22.94 20.57
CA ALA A 270 -27.52 -23.94 20.79
C ALA A 270 -27.47 -24.43 22.25
N HIS A 271 -27.93 -23.61 23.19
CA HIS A 271 -28.14 -23.97 24.60
C HIS A 271 -29.54 -24.52 24.90
N GLY A 272 -30.37 -24.77 23.87
CA GLY A 272 -31.73 -25.27 24.01
C GLY A 272 -32.68 -24.27 24.69
N ARG A 273 -32.42 -22.96 24.60
CA ARG A 273 -33.25 -21.94 25.27
C ARG A 273 -34.33 -21.39 24.32
N PRO A 274 -35.62 -21.46 24.70
CA PRO A 274 -36.71 -20.82 23.98
C PRO A 274 -36.50 -19.31 23.87
N LEU A 275 -37.00 -18.71 22.79
CA LEU A 275 -36.81 -17.29 22.50
C LEU A 275 -38.12 -16.50 22.50
N ILE A 276 -38.11 -15.32 23.10
CA ILE A 276 -39.11 -14.27 22.84
C ILE A 276 -38.47 -13.22 21.93
N VAL A 277 -39.05 -13.04 20.74
CA VAL A 277 -38.53 -12.15 19.70
C VAL A 277 -39.64 -11.35 19.02
N PRO A 278 -39.35 -10.15 18.50
CA PRO A 278 -40.32 -9.43 17.69
C PRO A 278 -40.53 -10.15 16.35
N GLU A 279 -41.75 -10.07 15.79
CA GLU A 279 -42.06 -10.64 14.48
C GLU A 279 -41.44 -9.81 13.33
N LEU A 280 -40.14 -9.93 13.17
CA LEU A 280 -39.37 -9.28 12.11
C LEU A 280 -39.05 -10.28 10.98
N PRO A 281 -39.12 -9.87 9.69
CA PRO A 281 -38.77 -10.75 8.57
C PRO A 281 -37.36 -11.36 8.67
N ALA A 282 -36.41 -10.64 9.29
CA ALA A 282 -35.03 -11.13 9.49
C ALA A 282 -34.92 -12.30 10.48
N LEU A 283 -35.96 -12.60 11.25
CA LEU A 283 -36.00 -13.70 12.23
C LEU A 283 -36.88 -14.86 11.76
N ALA A 284 -37.50 -14.77 10.57
CA ALA A 284 -38.39 -15.80 10.03
C ALA A 284 -37.69 -17.16 9.79
N GLY A 285 -36.36 -17.16 9.67
CA GLY A 285 -35.57 -18.39 9.51
C GLY A 285 -35.27 -19.15 10.81
N LEU A 286 -35.68 -18.63 11.97
CA LEU A 286 -35.55 -19.32 13.26
C LEU A 286 -36.67 -20.36 13.43
N PRO A 287 -36.45 -21.44 14.21
CA PRO A 287 -37.41 -22.55 14.31
C PRO A 287 -38.67 -22.14 15.08
N ALA A 288 -39.81 -22.01 14.40
CA ALA A 288 -41.07 -21.52 15.00
C ALA A 288 -41.47 -22.27 16.29
N GLY A 289 -41.16 -23.56 16.40
CA GLY A 289 -41.41 -24.37 17.60
C GLY A 289 -40.63 -23.95 18.85
N ALA A 290 -39.57 -23.14 18.72
CA ALA A 290 -38.78 -22.61 19.82
C ALA A 290 -39.00 -21.11 20.09
N LEU A 291 -39.93 -20.46 19.37
CA LEU A 291 -40.13 -19.01 19.41
C LEU A 291 -41.51 -18.63 19.95
N ALA A 292 -41.55 -17.53 20.69
CA ALA A 292 -42.76 -16.73 20.88
C ALA A 292 -42.54 -15.36 20.24
N GLY A 293 -43.26 -15.12 19.14
CA GLY A 293 -43.28 -13.84 18.42
C GLY A 293 -44.13 -12.81 19.16
N TYR A 294 -43.77 -11.52 19.07
CA TYR A 294 -44.62 -10.42 19.52
C TYR A 294 -44.67 -9.26 18.52
N ARG A 295 -45.75 -8.47 18.61
CA ARG A 295 -45.99 -7.25 17.80
C ARG A 295 -46.36 -6.06 18.69
N GLY A 296 -46.16 -4.83 18.20
CA GLY A 296 -46.66 -3.63 18.90
C GLY A 296 -45.75 -3.09 20.00
N GLY A 297 -44.44 -3.31 19.93
CA GLY A 297 -43.46 -2.71 20.85
C GLY A 297 -43.59 -3.20 22.30
N VAL A 298 -43.41 -2.30 23.26
CA VAL A 298 -43.42 -2.61 24.71
C VAL A 298 -44.70 -3.33 25.17
N PRO A 299 -45.92 -2.88 24.82
CA PRO A 299 -47.15 -3.61 25.21
C PRO A 299 -47.20 -5.06 24.75
N GLY A 300 -46.79 -5.33 23.51
CA GLY A 300 -46.74 -6.69 22.98
C GLY A 300 -45.67 -7.56 23.64
N LEU A 301 -44.50 -6.97 23.91
CA LEU A 301 -43.45 -7.64 24.67
C LEU A 301 -43.93 -7.96 26.10
N THR A 302 -44.64 -7.04 26.76
CA THR A 302 -45.23 -7.29 28.08
C THR A 302 -46.24 -8.44 28.05
N ALA A 303 -47.08 -8.52 27.02
CA ALA A 303 -48.01 -9.64 26.85
C ALA A 303 -47.27 -10.97 26.68
N ALA A 304 -46.26 -11.02 25.80
CA ALA A 304 -45.45 -12.21 25.58
C ALA A 304 -44.70 -12.67 26.85
N LEU A 305 -44.13 -11.73 27.62
CA LEU A 305 -43.49 -12.02 28.91
C LEU A 305 -44.50 -12.57 29.94
N ARG A 306 -45.71 -12.00 29.97
CA ARG A 306 -46.78 -12.46 30.87
C ARG A 306 -47.22 -13.88 30.53
N ASP A 307 -47.39 -14.20 29.26
CA ASP A 307 -47.77 -15.53 28.80
C ASP A 307 -46.66 -16.54 29.12
N ALA A 308 -45.41 -16.18 28.84
CA ALA A 308 -44.24 -17.02 29.12
C ALA A 308 -43.97 -17.24 30.62
N ALA A 309 -44.45 -16.35 31.48
CA ALA A 309 -44.43 -16.56 32.93
C ALA A 309 -45.32 -17.73 33.36
N GLY A 310 -46.35 -18.07 32.58
CA GLY A 310 -47.31 -19.14 32.85
C GLY A 310 -47.05 -20.46 32.11
N TRP A 311 -46.03 -20.54 31.25
CA TRP A 311 -45.74 -21.78 30.51
C TRP A 311 -45.32 -22.91 31.44
N ASP A 312 -45.96 -24.07 31.28
CA ASP A 312 -45.61 -25.28 32.03
C ASP A 312 -44.22 -25.85 31.60
N PRO A 313 -43.60 -26.69 32.44
CA PRO A 313 -42.30 -27.30 32.12
C PRO A 313 -42.32 -28.17 30.84
N ALA A 314 -43.46 -28.76 30.48
CA ALA A 314 -43.56 -29.61 29.29
C ALA A 314 -43.54 -28.78 28.00
N ALA A 315 -44.16 -27.60 28.00
CA ALA A 315 -44.11 -26.64 26.91
C ALA A 315 -42.69 -26.11 26.70
N LEU A 316 -42.01 -25.75 27.79
CA LEU A 316 -40.60 -25.34 27.75
C LEU A 316 -39.68 -26.45 27.23
N ALA A 317 -39.89 -27.70 27.65
CA ALA A 317 -39.13 -28.84 27.14
C ALA A 317 -39.32 -29.02 25.63
N ARG A 318 -40.57 -28.98 25.13
CA ARG A 318 -40.85 -29.05 23.68
C ARG A 318 -40.17 -27.94 22.89
N MET A 319 -40.18 -26.71 23.42
CA MET A 319 -39.50 -25.57 22.78
C MET A 319 -37.97 -25.73 22.82
N SER A 320 -37.43 -26.31 23.89
CA SER A 320 -36.01 -26.63 24.04
C SER A 320 -35.57 -27.69 23.02
N ASP A 321 -36.35 -28.76 22.87
CA ASP A 321 -36.09 -29.82 21.89
C ASP A 321 -36.11 -29.27 20.46
N ALA A 322 -37.11 -28.43 20.12
CA ALA A 322 -37.17 -27.77 18.82
C ALA A 322 -35.96 -26.85 18.55
N ALA A 323 -35.42 -26.20 19.59
CA ALA A 323 -34.22 -25.37 19.47
C ALA A 323 -32.98 -26.22 19.18
N LEU A 324 -32.81 -27.34 19.90
CA LEU A 324 -31.68 -28.25 19.74
C LEU A 324 -31.74 -28.98 18.38
N GLU A 325 -32.93 -29.43 17.95
CA GLU A 325 -33.12 -30.08 16.65
C GLU A 325 -32.69 -29.16 15.49
N HIS A 326 -33.07 -27.87 15.54
CA HIS A 326 -32.64 -26.89 14.56
C HIS A 326 -31.11 -26.73 14.50
N VAL A 327 -30.45 -26.74 15.66
CA VAL A 327 -29.00 -26.59 15.77
C VAL A 327 -28.26 -27.83 15.29
N HIS A 328 -28.74 -29.02 15.60
CA HIS A 328 -28.17 -30.28 15.12
C HIS A 328 -28.36 -30.50 13.61
N GLY A 329 -29.40 -29.92 13.01
CA GLY A 329 -29.65 -29.99 11.57
C GLY A 329 -28.70 -29.18 10.68
N VAL A 330 -27.87 -28.29 11.25
CA VAL A 330 -27.01 -27.37 10.50
C VAL A 330 -25.54 -27.54 10.92
N GLY A 331 -24.73 -28.26 10.14
CA GLY A 331 -23.32 -28.50 10.43
C GLY A 331 -22.36 -27.50 9.77
N TRP A 332 -21.26 -27.17 10.46
CA TRP A 332 -20.13 -26.45 9.86
C TRP A 332 -19.50 -27.16 8.64
N PRO A 333 -19.42 -28.50 8.58
CA PRO A 333 -18.96 -29.20 7.36
C PRO A 333 -19.84 -28.91 6.13
N GLU A 334 -21.16 -28.89 6.29
CA GLU A 334 -22.14 -28.59 5.23
C GLU A 334 -22.00 -27.14 4.76
N ILE A 335 -21.89 -26.19 5.71
CA ILE A 335 -21.69 -24.77 5.42
C ILE A 335 -20.37 -24.53 4.69
N ALA A 336 -19.28 -25.17 5.13
CA ALA A 336 -17.99 -25.09 4.48
C ALA A 336 -18.05 -25.69 3.07
N ARG A 337 -18.75 -26.81 2.87
CA ARG A 337 -18.97 -27.44 1.57
C ARG A 337 -19.75 -26.52 0.62
N ALA A 338 -20.84 -25.91 1.09
CA ALA A 338 -21.63 -24.94 0.33
C ALA A 338 -20.79 -23.70 -0.05
N THR A 339 -20.04 -23.16 0.90
CA THR A 339 -19.16 -21.99 0.69
C THR A 339 -18.05 -22.32 -0.33
N ARG A 340 -17.42 -23.49 -0.19
CA ARG A 340 -16.42 -24.00 -1.14
C ARG A 340 -16.99 -24.22 -2.54
N ASN A 341 -18.23 -24.69 -2.65
CA ASN A 341 -18.91 -24.82 -3.93
C ASN A 341 -19.18 -23.45 -4.57
N GLY A 342 -19.55 -22.44 -3.77
CA GLY A 342 -19.62 -21.05 -4.21
C GLY A 342 -18.29 -20.55 -4.79
N TYR A 343 -17.19 -20.76 -4.07
CA TYR A 343 -15.84 -20.46 -4.54
C TYR A 343 -15.49 -21.16 -5.86
N ALA A 344 -15.77 -22.46 -5.95
CA ALA A 344 -15.47 -23.25 -7.13
C ALA A 344 -16.28 -22.78 -8.34
N THR A 345 -17.54 -22.40 -8.16
CA THR A 345 -18.44 -21.89 -9.22
C THR A 345 -17.88 -20.62 -9.83
N VAL A 346 -17.54 -19.65 -8.97
CA VAL A 346 -16.94 -18.38 -9.39
C VAL A 346 -15.59 -18.59 -10.12
N LEU A 347 -14.80 -19.60 -9.71
CA LEU A 347 -13.55 -19.94 -10.38
C LEU A 347 -13.72 -20.70 -11.71
N ARG A 348 -14.72 -21.57 -11.85
CA ARG A 348 -14.97 -22.38 -13.07
C ARG A 348 -15.50 -21.50 -14.20
N GLU A 349 -16.37 -20.56 -13.90
CA GLU A 349 -16.97 -19.71 -14.94
C GLU A 349 -16.04 -18.61 -15.43
N ALA A 350 -15.06 -18.23 -14.60
CA ALA A 350 -13.89 -17.49 -15.05
C ALA A 350 -13.10 -18.22 -16.16
N VAL A 351 -13.27 -19.54 -16.31
CA VAL A 351 -12.64 -20.36 -17.36
C VAL A 351 -13.54 -20.51 -18.59
N ARG A 352 -14.87 -20.44 -18.44
CA ARG A 352 -15.86 -20.63 -19.53
C ARG A 352 -16.27 -19.33 -20.24
N GLY A 353 -16.29 -18.18 -19.54
CA GLY A 353 -16.74 -16.89 -20.08
C GLY A 353 -15.68 -16.00 -20.73
N SER A 354 -14.47 -16.52 -21.00
CA SER A 354 -13.39 -15.72 -21.59
C SER A 354 -12.79 -16.37 -22.84
N GLY A 355 -13.32 -16.00 -24.01
CA GLY A 355 -12.50 -15.95 -25.21
C GLY A 355 -11.27 -15.08 -24.93
N ALA A 356 -10.08 -15.69 -25.01
CA ALA A 356 -8.79 -15.20 -24.55
C ALA A 356 -8.72 -14.84 -23.04
N ARG A 357 -8.13 -15.73 -22.22
CA ARG A 357 -8.01 -15.55 -20.77
C ARG A 357 -7.24 -14.25 -20.46
N PRO A 358 -7.74 -13.30 -19.65
CA PRO A 358 -6.94 -12.16 -19.20
C PRO A 358 -5.72 -12.61 -18.38
N GLY A 359 -5.85 -13.72 -17.65
CA GLY A 359 -4.76 -14.35 -16.92
C GLY A 359 -3.75 -15.09 -17.81
N GLU A 360 -4.13 -15.52 -19.03
CA GLU A 360 -3.15 -15.98 -20.04
C GLU A 360 -2.64 -14.87 -20.92
N ARG A 361 -3.38 -13.79 -21.18
CA ARG A 361 -2.80 -12.58 -21.75
C ARG A 361 -1.79 -11.99 -20.79
N VAL A 362 -2.10 -11.89 -19.49
CA VAL A 362 -1.16 -11.45 -18.46
C VAL A 362 -0.04 -12.48 -18.26
N ARG A 363 -0.29 -13.79 -18.20
CA ARG A 363 0.80 -14.80 -18.16
C ARG A 363 1.57 -14.93 -19.47
N ALA A 364 0.99 -14.64 -20.64
CA ALA A 364 1.66 -14.59 -21.94
C ALA A 364 2.47 -13.30 -22.07
N LEU A 365 1.95 -12.18 -21.58
CA LEU A 365 2.69 -10.93 -21.37
C LEU A 365 3.85 -11.21 -20.41
N PHE A 366 3.66 -11.81 -19.24
CA PHE A 366 4.76 -12.16 -18.31
C PHE A 366 5.67 -13.31 -18.80
N ARG A 367 5.24 -14.10 -19.80
CA ARG A 367 6.12 -15.05 -20.51
C ARG A 367 6.94 -14.36 -21.58
N ASP A 368 6.47 -13.24 -22.11
CA ASP A 368 7.27 -12.36 -22.94
C ASP A 368 8.44 -11.84 -22.10
N VAL A 369 9.64 -12.23 -22.52
CA VAL A 369 10.90 -11.89 -21.87
C VAL A 369 11.02 -10.37 -21.71
N LEU A 370 10.43 -9.60 -22.63
CA LEU A 370 10.45 -8.14 -22.61
C LEU A 370 9.63 -7.58 -21.45
N VAL A 371 8.36 -8.00 -21.30
CA VAL A 371 7.45 -7.48 -20.27
C VAL A 371 7.89 -7.93 -18.88
N ARG A 372 8.37 -9.17 -18.73
CA ARG A 372 8.96 -9.65 -17.46
C ARG A 372 10.19 -8.82 -17.08
N GLY A 373 11.04 -8.51 -18.06
CA GLY A 373 12.20 -7.64 -17.87
C GLY A 373 11.81 -6.24 -17.38
N THR A 374 10.88 -5.59 -18.08
CA THR A 374 10.39 -4.24 -17.73
C THR A 374 9.70 -4.21 -16.37
N PHE A 375 8.88 -5.22 -16.05
CA PHE A 375 8.24 -5.31 -14.73
C PHE A 375 9.25 -5.47 -13.60
N LEU A 376 10.25 -6.35 -13.76
CA LEU A 376 11.28 -6.55 -12.74
C LEU A 376 12.14 -5.29 -12.54
N LEU A 377 12.39 -4.53 -13.60
CA LEU A 377 13.05 -3.23 -13.49
C LEU A 377 12.20 -2.20 -12.74
N LEU A 378 10.89 -2.14 -13.01
CA LEU A 378 9.98 -1.26 -12.28
C LEU A 378 9.93 -1.62 -10.79
N VAL A 379 9.78 -2.91 -10.47
CA VAL A 379 9.82 -3.40 -9.09
C VAL A 379 11.15 -3.08 -8.42
N ASN A 380 12.27 -3.23 -9.13
CA ASN A 380 13.60 -2.86 -8.64
C ASN A 380 13.66 -1.37 -8.28
N THR A 381 13.19 -0.48 -9.16
CA THR A 381 13.17 0.97 -8.89
C THR A 381 12.31 1.32 -7.68
N VAL A 382 11.11 0.74 -7.57
CA VAL A 382 10.21 0.98 -6.44
C VAL A 382 10.82 0.48 -5.13
N LEU A 383 11.41 -0.71 -5.11
CA LEU A 383 12.04 -1.28 -3.91
C LEU A 383 13.29 -0.50 -3.48
N LEU A 384 14.10 -0.03 -4.44
CA LEU A 384 15.24 0.83 -4.14
C LEU A 384 14.79 2.16 -3.53
N ALA A 385 13.75 2.78 -4.09
CA ALA A 385 13.21 4.03 -3.57
C ALA A 385 12.60 3.85 -2.16
N ALA A 386 11.83 2.77 -1.95
CA ALA A 386 11.26 2.44 -0.65
C ALA A 386 12.35 2.12 0.39
N GLY A 387 13.36 1.34 0.01
CA GLY A 387 14.49 1.01 0.88
C GLY A 387 15.33 2.23 1.24
N GLY A 388 15.55 3.14 0.28
CA GLY A 388 16.17 4.43 0.52
C GLY A 388 15.38 5.28 1.52
N PHE A 389 14.06 5.39 1.32
CA PHE A 389 13.17 6.10 2.23
C PHE A 389 13.24 5.53 3.65
N VAL A 390 13.10 4.21 3.81
CA VAL A 390 13.20 3.53 5.12
C VAL A 390 14.55 3.79 5.77
N PHE A 391 15.65 3.66 5.00
CA PHE A 391 16.99 3.92 5.50
C PHE A 391 17.13 5.36 6.04
N PHE A 392 16.73 6.37 5.26
CA PHE A 392 16.86 7.76 5.69
C PHE A 392 15.89 8.13 6.82
N THR A 393 14.71 7.52 6.88
CA THR A 393 13.80 7.67 8.04
C THR A 393 14.43 7.11 9.32
N LEU A 394 15.02 5.92 9.26
CA LEU A 394 15.68 5.33 10.42
C LEU A 394 16.95 6.11 10.80
N ALA A 395 17.74 6.56 9.81
CA ALA A 395 18.91 7.40 10.06
C ALA A 395 18.50 8.71 10.76
N ALA A 396 17.50 9.42 10.24
CA ALA A 396 17.01 10.68 10.80
C ALA A 396 16.49 10.56 12.24
N ARG A 397 15.96 9.40 12.63
CA ARG A 397 15.44 9.16 13.99
C ARG A 397 16.48 8.69 15.00
N ASN A 398 17.52 7.99 14.55
CA ASN A 398 18.44 7.28 15.45
C ASN A 398 19.86 7.86 15.43
N TYR A 399 20.20 8.70 14.46
CA TYR A 399 21.51 9.34 14.36
C TYR A 399 21.41 10.86 14.51
N PRO A 400 22.51 11.52 14.94
CA PRO A 400 22.60 12.98 14.94
C PRO A 400 22.31 13.57 13.55
N VAL A 401 21.60 14.71 13.52
CA VAL A 401 21.19 15.38 12.27
C VAL A 401 22.41 15.74 11.42
N GLU A 402 23.50 16.13 12.05
CA GLU A 402 24.78 16.44 11.41
C GLU A 402 25.35 15.23 10.67
N ALA A 403 25.29 14.05 11.29
CA ALA A 403 25.80 12.82 10.70
C ALA A 403 24.98 12.41 9.45
N VAL A 404 23.67 12.65 9.46
CA VAL A 404 22.79 12.44 8.30
C VAL A 404 23.11 13.44 7.18
N GLY A 405 23.41 14.69 7.53
CA GLY A 405 23.84 15.72 6.58
C GLY A 405 25.16 15.37 5.89
N TRP A 406 26.16 14.96 6.69
CA TRP A 406 27.43 14.46 6.18
C TRP A 406 27.27 13.25 5.28
N LEU A 407 26.43 12.29 5.68
CA LEU A 407 26.16 11.12 4.85
C LEU A 407 25.54 11.52 3.51
N THR A 408 24.59 12.46 3.51
CA THR A 408 23.99 12.96 2.27
C THR A 408 25.05 13.54 1.35
N ALA A 409 25.92 14.40 1.86
CA ALA A 409 27.00 14.96 1.07
C ALA A 409 27.96 13.88 0.54
N VAL A 410 28.36 12.91 1.38
CA VAL A 410 29.17 11.77 0.92
C VAL A 410 28.47 11.01 -0.20
N THR A 411 27.17 10.70 -0.07
CA THR A 411 26.44 9.99 -1.12
C THR A 411 26.30 10.81 -2.41
N ALA A 412 26.14 12.13 -2.32
CA ALA A 412 26.07 13.02 -3.48
C ALA A 412 27.42 13.10 -4.20
N SER A 413 28.52 13.23 -3.45
CA SER A 413 29.90 13.17 -3.96
C SER A 413 30.22 11.83 -4.59
N VAL A 414 29.85 10.72 -3.94
CA VAL A 414 30.03 9.37 -4.47
C VAL A 414 29.32 9.22 -5.81
N ASN A 415 28.05 9.63 -5.91
CA ASN A 415 27.29 9.54 -7.16
C ASN A 415 27.93 10.38 -8.29
N LEU A 416 28.38 11.59 -7.98
CA LEU A 416 29.07 12.46 -8.93
C LEU A 416 30.38 11.82 -9.43
N LEU A 417 31.25 11.44 -8.49
CA LEU A 417 32.57 10.87 -8.81
C LEU A 417 32.45 9.53 -9.53
N SER A 418 31.52 8.66 -9.13
CA SER A 418 31.27 7.40 -9.82
C SER A 418 30.77 7.61 -11.25
N THR A 419 29.99 8.66 -11.50
CA THR A 419 29.53 9.00 -12.86
C THR A 419 30.69 9.45 -13.73
N VAL A 420 31.54 10.34 -13.21
CA VAL A 420 32.75 10.82 -13.91
C VAL A 420 33.74 9.69 -14.15
N ALA A 421 33.95 8.82 -13.16
CA ALA A 421 34.84 7.67 -13.25
C ALA A 421 34.39 6.63 -14.27
N SER A 422 33.08 6.55 -14.54
CA SER A 422 32.51 5.54 -15.43
C SER A 422 32.87 5.77 -16.90
N LEU A 423 33.23 7.01 -17.31
CA LEU A 423 33.66 7.37 -18.67
C LEU A 423 32.76 6.80 -19.80
N GLY A 424 31.46 6.65 -19.55
CA GLY A 424 30.51 6.07 -20.50
C GLY A 424 30.62 4.54 -20.71
N LEU A 425 31.56 3.85 -20.06
CA LEU A 425 31.77 2.40 -20.17
C LEU A 425 30.52 1.55 -19.85
N PRO A 426 29.66 1.91 -18.88
CA PRO A 426 28.39 1.20 -18.68
C PRO A 426 27.50 1.20 -19.94
N THR A 427 27.45 2.32 -20.69
CA THR A 427 26.68 2.40 -21.94
C THR A 427 27.30 1.51 -23.02
N THR A 428 28.63 1.43 -23.07
CA THR A 428 29.36 0.55 -23.98
C THR A 428 29.07 -0.92 -23.70
N LEU A 429 29.09 -1.34 -22.43
CA LEU A 429 28.72 -2.70 -22.03
C LEU A 429 27.27 -3.00 -22.38
N LEU A 430 26.34 -2.09 -22.06
CA LEU A 430 24.93 -2.28 -22.33
C LEU A 430 24.64 -2.58 -23.82
N ARG A 431 25.35 -1.91 -24.72
CA ARG A 431 25.14 -2.02 -26.18
C ARG A 431 25.96 -3.14 -26.83
N HIS A 432 27.21 -3.32 -26.43
CA HIS A 432 28.16 -4.14 -27.20
C HIS A 432 28.61 -5.42 -26.50
N LEU A 433 28.26 -5.63 -25.22
CA LEU A 433 28.77 -6.78 -24.46
C LEU A 433 28.42 -8.12 -25.14
N VAL A 434 27.15 -8.35 -25.50
CA VAL A 434 26.69 -9.61 -26.11
C VAL A 434 27.25 -9.84 -27.52
N GLY A 435 27.49 -8.77 -28.28
CA GLY A 435 28.03 -8.84 -29.64
C GLY A 435 29.56 -8.83 -29.73
N SER A 436 30.26 -8.67 -28.61
CA SER A 436 31.72 -8.60 -28.59
C SER A 436 32.37 -9.98 -28.74
N GLY A 437 33.54 -10.02 -29.39
CA GLY A 437 34.29 -11.27 -29.59
C GLY A 437 34.82 -11.91 -28.29
N ASP A 438 34.98 -11.13 -27.22
CA ASP A 438 35.34 -11.62 -25.87
C ASP A 438 34.58 -10.82 -24.78
N PRO A 439 33.33 -11.22 -24.47
CA PRO A 439 32.46 -10.46 -23.56
C PRO A 439 32.99 -10.46 -22.13
N ARG A 440 33.63 -11.56 -21.71
CA ARG A 440 34.16 -11.71 -20.35
C ARG A 440 35.35 -10.77 -20.13
N ARG A 441 36.23 -10.65 -21.13
CA ARG A 441 37.39 -9.75 -21.03
C ARG A 441 36.99 -8.29 -21.16
N LEU A 442 36.04 -7.96 -22.03
CA LEU A 442 35.51 -6.60 -22.14
C LEU A 442 34.92 -6.13 -20.80
N ALA A 443 34.09 -6.97 -20.16
CA ALA A 443 33.54 -6.69 -18.83
C ALA A 443 34.63 -6.53 -17.76
N ALA A 444 35.65 -7.40 -17.76
CA ALA A 444 36.77 -7.31 -16.81
C ALA A 444 37.58 -6.02 -16.97
N ILE A 445 37.90 -5.63 -18.21
CA ILE A 445 38.63 -4.38 -18.49
C ILE A 445 37.81 -3.17 -18.06
N ALA A 446 36.51 -3.15 -18.39
CA ALA A 446 35.63 -2.05 -18.00
C ALA A 446 35.56 -1.92 -16.47
N VAL A 447 35.34 -3.02 -15.74
CA VAL A 447 35.32 -3.04 -14.27
C VAL A 447 36.65 -2.56 -13.67
N ALA A 448 37.79 -3.04 -14.19
CA ALA A 448 39.10 -2.64 -13.70
C ALA A 448 39.41 -1.16 -13.97
N ALA A 449 39.10 -0.68 -15.18
CA ALA A 449 39.31 0.72 -15.56
C ALA A 449 38.45 1.66 -14.70
N VAL A 450 37.14 1.37 -14.56
CA VAL A 450 36.23 2.19 -13.75
C VAL A 450 36.62 2.19 -12.27
N GLY A 451 37.03 1.03 -11.73
CA GLY A 451 37.52 0.94 -10.35
C GLY A 451 38.78 1.76 -10.11
N ALA A 452 39.79 1.63 -10.99
CA ALA A 452 41.05 2.36 -10.87
C ALA A 452 40.85 3.88 -11.02
N ILE A 453 40.12 4.32 -12.05
CA ILE A 453 39.84 5.74 -12.29
C ILE A 453 39.01 6.32 -11.16
N GLY A 454 37.99 5.58 -10.69
CA GLY A 454 37.16 5.99 -9.55
C GLY A 454 37.96 6.14 -8.27
N GLY A 455 38.90 5.22 -7.99
CA GLY A 455 39.79 5.30 -6.83
C GLY A 455 40.72 6.52 -6.89
N VAL A 456 41.36 6.76 -8.04
CA VAL A 456 42.23 7.93 -8.24
C VAL A 456 41.45 9.23 -8.12
N LEU A 457 40.30 9.35 -8.79
CA LEU A 457 39.46 10.54 -8.72
C LEU A 457 38.96 10.79 -7.29
N ALA A 458 38.52 9.75 -6.58
CA ALA A 458 38.09 9.88 -5.19
C ALA A 458 39.22 10.37 -4.29
N LEU A 459 40.42 9.80 -4.43
CA LEU A 459 41.57 10.20 -3.64
C LEU A 459 41.98 11.63 -3.94
N LEU A 460 42.06 12.03 -5.21
CA LEU A 460 42.38 13.40 -5.61
C LEU A 460 41.34 14.40 -5.08
N CYS A 461 40.06 14.10 -5.19
CA CYS A 461 39.01 14.97 -4.65
C CYS A 461 39.07 15.07 -3.12
N LEU A 462 39.33 13.98 -2.41
CA LEU A 462 39.51 14.01 -0.96
C LEU A 462 40.75 14.81 -0.55
N LEU A 463 41.85 14.73 -1.31
CA LEU A 463 43.08 15.45 -0.99
C LEU A 463 43.01 16.95 -1.34
N ILE A 464 42.32 17.31 -2.43
CA ILE A 464 42.29 18.69 -2.94
C ILE A 464 41.07 19.47 -2.45
N LEU A 465 39.89 18.85 -2.48
CA LEU A 465 38.61 19.55 -2.24
C LEU A 465 38.14 19.42 -0.79
N ALA A 466 38.42 18.31 -0.10
CA ALA A 466 38.00 18.17 1.29
C ALA A 466 38.58 19.23 2.24
N PRO A 467 39.83 19.74 2.10
CA PRO A 467 40.32 20.82 2.96
C PRO A 467 39.50 22.11 2.87
N LEU A 468 38.78 22.32 1.76
CA LEU A 468 37.98 23.50 1.49
C LEU A 468 36.56 23.40 2.07
N LEU A 469 36.15 22.24 2.56
CA LEU A 469 34.81 22.02 3.13
C LEU A 469 34.80 22.22 4.66
N PRO A 470 33.71 22.79 5.24
CA PRO A 470 33.59 22.94 6.69
C PRO A 470 33.66 21.58 7.40
N GLY A 471 34.69 21.32 8.22
CA GLY A 471 34.91 20.02 8.87
C GLY A 471 35.65 18.98 8.02
N GLY A 472 35.97 19.30 6.77
CA GLY A 472 36.76 18.43 5.90
C GLY A 472 38.22 18.19 6.34
N PRO A 473 38.93 19.15 6.97
CA PRO A 473 40.25 18.90 7.55
C PRO A 473 40.25 17.79 8.63
N GLU A 474 39.16 17.68 9.41
CA GLU A 474 39.00 16.63 10.42
C GLU A 474 38.72 15.27 9.78
N LEU A 475 37.97 15.26 8.68
CA LEU A 475 37.73 14.06 7.86
C LEU A 475 39.02 13.50 7.26
N ILE A 476 39.94 14.35 6.80
CA ILE A 476 41.24 13.96 6.23
C ILE A 476 42.18 13.38 7.30
N ARG A 477 42.07 13.85 8.55
CA ARG A 477 42.89 13.33 9.66
C ARG A 477 42.53 11.91 10.07
N GLN A 478 41.41 11.37 9.61
CA GLN A 478 40.97 10.00 9.87
C GLN A 478 41.20 9.10 8.64
N PRO A 479 42.36 8.42 8.53
CA PRO A 479 42.70 7.63 7.34
C PRO A 479 41.68 6.50 7.07
N GLY A 480 41.06 5.95 8.12
CA GLY A 480 39.99 4.97 7.99
C GLY A 480 38.77 5.49 7.23
N THR A 481 38.33 6.72 7.53
CA THR A 481 37.15 7.33 6.89
C THR A 481 37.44 7.70 5.43
N MET A 482 38.66 8.19 5.12
CA MET A 482 39.09 8.42 3.74
C MET A 482 39.11 7.14 2.91
N ALA A 483 39.64 6.05 3.49
CA ALA A 483 39.65 4.75 2.84
C ALA A 483 38.24 4.22 2.59
N LEU A 484 37.32 4.38 3.55
CA LEU A 484 35.91 3.99 3.40
C LEU A 484 35.19 4.77 2.30
N ILE A 485 35.37 6.09 2.22
CA ILE A 485 34.75 6.91 1.16
C ILE A 485 35.33 6.55 -0.21
N THR A 486 36.66 6.37 -0.31
CA THR A 486 37.32 5.96 -1.56
C THR A 486 36.82 4.59 -2.02
N ALA A 487 36.73 3.62 -1.10
CA ALA A 487 36.14 2.31 -1.37
C ALA A 487 34.68 2.42 -1.82
N LEU A 488 33.89 3.30 -1.20
CA LEU A 488 32.49 3.51 -1.58
C LEU A 488 32.34 4.07 -3.01
N VAL A 489 33.20 5.01 -3.43
CA VAL A 489 33.24 5.51 -4.82
C VAL A 489 33.56 4.39 -5.80
N MET A 490 34.60 3.59 -5.50
CA MET A 490 35.00 2.47 -6.35
C MET A 490 33.89 1.43 -6.48
N VAL A 491 33.32 1.00 -5.36
CA VAL A 491 32.25 0.00 -5.31
C VAL A 491 31.00 0.49 -6.02
N THR A 492 30.63 1.76 -5.88
CA THR A 492 29.47 2.33 -6.57
C THR A 492 29.69 2.41 -8.08
N ALA A 493 30.87 2.85 -8.53
CA ALA A 493 31.21 2.94 -9.94
C ALA A 493 31.30 1.55 -10.61
N VAL A 494 31.95 0.60 -9.95
CA VAL A 494 32.00 -0.80 -10.39
C VAL A 494 30.60 -1.42 -10.38
N GLY A 495 29.81 -1.18 -9.34
CA GLY A 495 28.43 -1.64 -9.23
C GLY A 495 27.58 -1.20 -10.42
N GLY A 496 27.60 0.09 -10.79
CA GLY A 496 26.87 0.59 -11.96
C GLY A 496 27.34 -0.04 -13.28
N THR A 497 28.63 -0.36 -13.39
CA THR A 497 29.21 -1.07 -14.55
C THR A 497 28.72 -2.52 -14.63
N LEU A 498 28.64 -3.21 -13.50
CA LEU A 498 28.09 -4.57 -13.40
C LEU A 498 26.59 -4.58 -13.72
N ASP A 499 25.84 -3.56 -13.33
CA ASP A 499 24.41 -3.42 -13.60
C ASP A 499 24.13 -3.32 -15.10
N ALA A 500 24.92 -2.52 -15.81
CA ALA A 500 24.85 -2.43 -17.26
C ALA A 500 25.19 -3.76 -17.93
N GLY A 501 26.19 -4.50 -17.41
CA GLY A 501 26.52 -5.83 -17.88
C GLY A 501 25.40 -6.85 -17.65
N LEU A 502 24.78 -6.85 -16.47
CA LEU A 502 23.62 -7.70 -16.16
C LEU A 502 22.43 -7.38 -17.06
N LEU A 503 22.18 -6.10 -17.32
CA LEU A 503 21.11 -5.67 -18.21
C LEU A 503 21.37 -6.12 -19.65
N ALA A 504 22.61 -6.03 -20.14
CA ALA A 504 23.01 -6.54 -21.46
C ALA A 504 22.76 -8.04 -21.63
N VAL A 505 23.06 -8.85 -20.60
CA VAL A 505 22.81 -10.31 -20.64
C VAL A 505 21.39 -10.70 -20.20
N ARG A 506 20.45 -9.73 -20.11
CA ARG A 506 19.05 -9.92 -19.68
C ARG A 506 18.90 -10.53 -18.28
N GLY A 507 19.86 -10.28 -17.39
CA GLY A 507 19.90 -10.73 -16.00
C GLY A 507 19.07 -9.91 -15.01
N THR A 508 17.90 -9.38 -15.41
CA THR A 508 17.09 -8.44 -14.60
C THR A 508 16.63 -9.02 -13.26
N ALA A 509 16.40 -10.33 -13.17
CA ALA A 509 16.08 -10.99 -11.90
C ALA A 509 17.28 -11.01 -10.93
N ALA A 510 18.50 -11.19 -11.45
CA ALA A 510 19.71 -11.13 -10.63
C ALA A 510 20.03 -9.69 -10.20
N LEU A 511 19.77 -8.72 -11.08
CA LEU A 511 19.83 -7.29 -10.77
C LEU A 511 18.88 -6.91 -9.62
N LEU A 512 17.64 -7.39 -9.66
CA LEU A 512 16.69 -7.21 -8.57
C LEU A 512 17.18 -7.86 -7.27
N ALA A 513 17.61 -9.13 -7.33
CA ALA A 513 18.03 -9.88 -6.15
C ALA A 513 19.22 -9.22 -5.43
N LYS A 514 20.26 -8.80 -6.17
CA LYS A 514 21.44 -8.14 -5.56
C LYS A 514 21.07 -6.80 -4.89
N ASN A 515 20.18 -6.03 -5.51
CA ASN A 515 19.80 -4.71 -5.04
C ASN A 515 18.92 -4.81 -3.79
N VAL A 516 17.99 -5.77 -3.76
CA VAL A 516 17.20 -6.10 -2.57
C VAL A 516 18.10 -6.58 -1.44
N ALA A 517 19.03 -7.51 -1.71
CA ALA A 517 19.96 -8.01 -0.69
C ALA A 517 20.83 -6.88 -0.10
N GLY A 518 21.41 -6.02 -0.95
CA GLY A 518 22.20 -4.86 -0.51
C GLY A 518 21.37 -3.86 0.29
N THR A 519 20.13 -3.60 -0.13
CA THR A 519 19.20 -2.70 0.58
C THR A 519 18.82 -3.25 1.95
N LEU A 520 18.52 -4.55 2.04
CA LEU A 520 18.20 -5.22 3.30
C LEU A 520 19.37 -5.17 4.28
N LEU A 521 20.60 -5.43 3.80
CA LEU A 521 21.79 -5.29 4.64
C LEU A 521 21.98 -3.84 5.10
N LYS A 522 21.86 -2.87 4.18
CA LYS A 522 21.99 -1.44 4.49
C LYS A 522 21.01 -0.97 5.56
N VAL A 523 19.75 -1.42 5.49
CA VAL A 523 18.72 -1.07 6.49
C VAL A 523 18.91 -1.85 7.79
N GLY A 524 19.16 -3.16 7.72
CA GLY A 524 19.31 -4.03 8.89
C GLY A 524 20.56 -3.75 9.71
N ALA A 525 21.66 -3.34 9.06
CA ALA A 525 22.91 -2.98 9.73
C ALA A 525 22.84 -1.60 10.42
N LEU A 526 21.83 -0.78 10.14
CA LEU A 526 21.78 0.60 10.62
C LEU A 526 21.63 0.69 12.14
N LEU A 527 20.68 -0.04 12.74
CA LEU A 527 20.43 0.04 14.18
C LEU A 527 21.60 -0.47 15.05
N PRO A 528 22.25 -1.61 14.73
CA PRO A 528 23.42 -2.07 15.47
C PRO A 528 24.61 -1.11 15.42
N LEU A 529 24.71 -0.29 14.36
CA LEU A 529 25.84 0.62 14.13
C LEU A 529 25.58 2.04 14.65
N VAL A 530 24.46 2.30 15.35
CA VAL A 530 24.16 3.61 15.96
C VAL A 530 25.28 4.14 16.86
N PRO A 531 25.90 3.32 17.74
CA PRO A 531 26.98 3.80 18.62
C PRO A 531 28.21 4.36 17.88
N LEU A 532 28.40 3.99 16.61
CA LEU A 532 29.53 4.43 15.78
C LEU A 532 29.27 5.77 15.06
N GLY A 533 28.11 6.41 15.29
CA GLY A 533 27.78 7.71 14.72
C GLY A 533 27.91 7.76 13.19
N PHE A 534 28.59 8.78 12.66
CA PHE A 534 28.79 8.94 11.21
C PHE A 534 29.50 7.75 10.55
N THR A 535 30.50 7.17 11.22
CA THR A 535 31.19 5.96 10.72
C THR A 535 30.22 4.79 10.60
N GLY A 536 29.30 4.64 11.57
CA GLY A 536 28.24 3.64 11.51
C GLY A 536 27.31 3.80 10.30
N LEU A 537 26.93 5.05 9.97
CA LEU A 537 26.13 5.35 8.79
C LEU A 537 26.84 4.98 7.48
N ILE A 538 28.13 5.32 7.37
CA ILE A 538 28.94 4.97 6.19
C ILE A 538 29.08 3.45 6.08
N LEU A 539 29.33 2.74 7.19
CA LEU A 539 29.46 1.28 7.18
C LEU A 539 28.15 0.60 6.79
N ALA A 540 27.01 1.07 7.29
CA ALA A 540 25.69 0.54 6.91
C ALA A 540 25.42 0.77 5.40
N TYR A 541 25.59 2.00 4.93
CA TYR A 541 25.37 2.35 3.53
C TYR A 541 26.35 1.63 2.59
N GLY A 542 27.63 1.65 2.93
CA GLY A 542 28.71 1.08 2.14
C GLY A 542 28.70 -0.44 2.15
N GLY A 543 28.41 -1.08 3.28
CA GLY A 543 28.28 -2.54 3.38
C GLY A 543 27.18 -3.08 2.49
N GLY A 544 26.01 -2.45 2.47
CA GLY A 544 24.93 -2.83 1.54
C GLY A 544 25.30 -2.63 0.07
N THR A 545 25.99 -1.52 -0.25
CA THR A 545 26.45 -1.23 -1.61
C THR A 545 27.53 -2.24 -2.07
N LEU A 546 28.44 -2.61 -1.17
CA LEU A 546 29.45 -3.65 -1.39
C LEU A 546 28.83 -5.01 -1.64
N LEU A 547 27.87 -5.43 -0.80
CA LEU A 547 27.16 -6.69 -1.01
C LEU A 547 26.45 -6.72 -2.37
N ALA A 548 25.74 -5.65 -2.74
CA ALA A 548 25.10 -5.56 -4.04
C ALA A 548 26.10 -5.65 -5.19
N CYS A 549 27.26 -5.01 -5.07
CA CYS A 549 28.35 -5.08 -6.05
C CYS A 549 28.91 -6.51 -6.19
N LEU A 550 29.24 -7.16 -5.07
CA LEU A 550 29.77 -8.54 -5.04
C LEU A 550 28.79 -9.55 -5.65
N LEU A 551 27.51 -9.48 -5.25
CA LEU A 551 26.45 -10.31 -5.81
C LEU A 551 26.23 -10.03 -7.31
N GLY A 552 26.38 -8.78 -7.74
CA GLY A 552 26.34 -8.39 -9.14
C GLY A 552 27.45 -9.06 -9.96
N GLY A 553 28.68 -9.06 -9.45
CA GLY A 553 29.82 -9.75 -10.06
C GLY A 553 29.62 -11.26 -10.13
N ALA A 554 29.21 -11.87 -9.00
CA ALA A 554 28.91 -13.30 -8.89
C ALA A 554 27.78 -13.74 -9.83
N ALA A 555 26.80 -12.86 -10.09
CA ALA A 555 25.75 -13.09 -11.06
C ALA A 555 26.23 -12.91 -12.51
N LEU A 556 27.05 -11.90 -12.80
CA LEU A 556 27.45 -11.57 -14.16
C LEU A 556 28.43 -12.61 -14.74
N TRP A 557 29.48 -12.96 -13.99
CA TRP A 557 30.60 -13.76 -14.50
C TRP A 557 30.23 -15.14 -15.06
N PRO A 558 29.31 -15.91 -14.43
CA PRO A 558 28.85 -17.18 -14.98
C PRO A 558 28.06 -17.05 -16.29
N ARG A 559 27.50 -15.86 -16.58
CA ARG A 559 26.68 -15.59 -17.77
C ARG A 559 27.50 -15.15 -18.97
N LEU A 560 28.80 -14.88 -18.80
CA LEU A 560 29.69 -14.45 -19.87
C LEU A 560 30.44 -15.66 -20.46
N ARG A 561 30.31 -15.84 -21.78
CA ARG A 561 31.00 -16.90 -22.53
C ARG A 561 32.52 -16.75 -22.41
N ARG A 562 33.22 -17.87 -22.24
CA ARG A 562 34.69 -17.93 -22.30
C ARG A 562 35.11 -18.18 -23.75
N VAL A 563 36.08 -17.41 -24.23
CA VAL A 563 36.64 -17.54 -25.60
C VAL A 563 38.14 -17.83 -25.50
N ALA A 564 38.64 -18.73 -26.34
CA ALA A 564 40.02 -19.20 -26.30
C ALA A 564 41.03 -18.17 -26.89
N GLN A 565 40.61 -17.40 -27.90
CA GLN A 565 41.44 -16.37 -28.52
C GLN A 565 41.35 -15.04 -27.77
N ARG A 566 42.51 -14.46 -27.45
CA ARG A 566 42.68 -13.34 -26.53
C ARG A 566 42.90 -12.02 -27.28
N ALA A 567 41.85 -11.23 -27.50
CA ALA A 567 41.98 -9.88 -28.10
C ALA A 567 42.70 -8.89 -27.16
N ARG A 568 43.58 -8.01 -27.66
CA ARG A 568 44.38 -7.09 -26.81
C ARG A 568 43.48 -6.06 -26.09
N PRO A 569 43.73 -5.74 -24.80
CA PRO A 569 42.87 -4.82 -24.02
C PRO A 569 42.70 -3.42 -24.63
N ALA A 570 43.81 -2.84 -25.12
CA ALA A 570 43.81 -1.52 -25.74
C ALA A 570 43.03 -1.48 -27.07
N GLU A 571 43.02 -2.59 -27.81
CA GLU A 571 42.31 -2.73 -29.08
C GLU A 571 40.80 -2.83 -28.86
N LEU A 572 40.35 -3.58 -27.84
CA LEU A 572 38.94 -3.66 -27.45
C LEU A 572 38.43 -2.29 -26.97
N LEU A 573 39.19 -1.59 -26.12
CA LEU A 573 38.82 -0.25 -25.67
C LEU A 573 38.75 0.72 -26.86
N ARG A 574 39.82 0.85 -27.69
CA ARG A 574 39.82 1.75 -28.86
C ARG A 574 38.71 1.44 -29.87
N ARG A 575 38.32 0.17 -30.02
CA ARG A 575 37.27 -0.26 -30.96
C ARG A 575 35.86 0.07 -30.48
N TYR A 576 35.60 0.09 -29.18
CA TYR A 576 34.26 0.30 -28.61
C TYR A 576 34.09 1.62 -27.81
N LEU A 577 35.17 2.37 -27.54
CA LEU A 577 35.15 3.72 -26.95
C LEU A 577 34.56 4.84 -27.83
N PRO A 578 34.65 4.82 -29.18
CA PRO A 578 34.24 5.97 -30.01
C PRO A 578 32.74 6.31 -30.01
N PHE A 579 31.93 5.80 -29.07
CA PHE A 579 30.48 5.96 -29.09
C PHE A 579 29.94 6.92 -28.02
N SER A 580 29.36 8.02 -28.52
CA SER A 580 28.57 9.06 -27.85
C SER A 580 29.19 9.73 -26.61
N ALA A 581 30.39 10.30 -26.76
CA ALA A 581 30.92 11.30 -25.82
C ALA A 581 29.89 12.40 -25.51
N ALA A 582 29.07 12.79 -26.50
CA ALA A 582 27.98 13.75 -26.31
C ALA A 582 26.87 13.24 -25.38
N GLY A 583 26.45 11.98 -25.49
CA GLY A 583 25.43 11.39 -24.60
C GLY A 583 25.93 11.21 -23.18
N TYR A 584 27.19 10.80 -23.02
CA TYR A 584 27.86 10.77 -21.72
C TYR A 584 27.96 12.18 -21.11
N LEU A 585 28.41 13.17 -21.89
CA LEU A 585 28.53 14.56 -21.44
C LEU A 585 27.18 15.14 -21.02
N ALA A 586 26.11 14.90 -21.79
CA ALA A 586 24.77 15.33 -21.42
C ALA A 586 24.32 14.68 -20.10
N THR A 587 24.59 13.39 -19.91
CA THR A 587 24.24 12.67 -18.68
C THR A 587 25.02 13.21 -17.48
N ALA A 588 26.33 13.45 -17.64
CA ALA A 588 27.16 14.02 -16.60
C ALA A 588 26.69 15.43 -16.21
N LEU A 589 26.43 16.30 -17.19
CA LEU A 589 25.90 17.65 -16.96
C LEU A 589 24.51 17.62 -16.30
N GLY A 590 23.63 16.73 -16.74
CA GLY A 590 22.28 16.58 -16.19
C GLY A 590 22.25 16.09 -14.73
N MET A 591 23.30 15.41 -14.26
CA MET A 591 23.39 14.96 -12.87
C MET A 591 23.88 16.05 -11.92
N LEU A 592 24.64 17.05 -12.41
CA LEU A 592 25.26 18.10 -11.59
C LEU A 592 24.28 18.80 -10.64
N PRO A 593 23.09 19.26 -11.06
CA PRO A 593 22.10 19.85 -10.15
C PRO A 593 21.78 18.97 -8.95
N SER A 594 21.52 17.69 -9.18
CA SER A 594 21.06 16.76 -8.14
C SER A 594 22.17 16.31 -7.19
N THR A 595 23.43 16.40 -7.60
CA THR A 595 24.60 15.97 -6.81
C THR A 595 25.37 17.12 -6.19
N VAL A 596 25.44 18.29 -6.83
CA VAL A 596 26.23 19.43 -6.36
C VAL A 596 25.44 20.31 -5.42
N VAL A 597 24.12 20.50 -5.62
CA VAL A 597 23.30 21.31 -4.70
C VAL A 597 23.36 20.82 -3.24
N PRO A 598 23.25 19.51 -2.93
CA PRO A 598 23.44 19.05 -1.55
C PRO A 598 24.84 19.38 -0.98
N LEU A 599 25.86 19.45 -1.83
CA LEU A 599 27.22 19.84 -1.44
C LEU A 599 27.34 21.34 -1.20
N GLU A 600 26.67 22.17 -2.01
CA GLU A 600 26.57 23.62 -1.78
C GLU A 600 25.89 23.91 -0.44
N VAL A 601 24.78 23.23 -0.15
CA VAL A 601 24.06 23.35 1.14
C VAL A 601 24.98 22.98 2.30
N LEU A 602 25.73 21.88 2.19
CA LEU A 602 26.72 21.51 3.21
C LEU A 602 27.80 22.59 3.36
N ALA A 603 28.36 23.08 2.25
CA ALA A 603 29.49 24.01 2.27
C ALA A 603 29.13 25.40 2.82
N ILE A 604 27.91 25.89 2.55
CA ILE A 604 27.48 27.25 2.89
C ILE A 604 26.66 27.28 4.18
N GLN A 605 25.76 26.32 4.41
CA GLN A 605 24.83 26.30 5.55
C GLN A 605 25.17 25.22 6.59
N GLY A 606 26.17 24.38 6.33
CA GLY A 606 26.62 23.35 7.26
C GLY A 606 25.80 22.04 7.24
N PRO A 607 26.23 21.03 8.03
CA PRO A 607 25.70 19.68 7.95
C PRO A 607 24.26 19.53 8.44
N GLN A 608 23.83 20.29 9.45
CA GLN A 608 22.42 20.24 9.90
C GLN A 608 21.45 20.68 8.80
N ALA A 609 21.75 21.82 8.16
CA ALA A 609 20.95 22.36 7.08
C ALA A 609 20.95 21.43 5.86
N ALA A 610 22.09 20.80 5.56
CA ALA A 610 22.21 19.79 4.51
C ALA A 610 21.27 18.59 4.76
N ALA A 611 21.15 18.10 6.00
CA ALA A 611 20.23 17.02 6.34
C ALA A 611 18.77 17.40 6.09
N TYR A 612 18.34 18.59 6.54
CA TYR A 612 16.98 19.09 6.34
C TYR A 612 16.65 19.26 4.86
N PHE A 613 17.53 19.91 4.11
CA PHE A 613 17.34 20.13 2.69
C PHE A 613 17.32 18.80 1.92
N ALA A 614 18.20 17.87 2.25
CA ALA A 614 18.29 16.56 1.59
C ALA A 614 17.00 15.76 1.67
N ILE A 615 16.38 15.69 2.85
CA ILE A 615 15.11 14.99 3.05
C ILE A 615 14.00 15.66 2.25
N ALA A 616 13.89 17.00 2.28
CA ALA A 616 12.94 17.73 1.45
C ALA A 616 13.16 17.47 -0.04
N PHE A 617 14.42 17.51 -0.49
CA PHE A 617 14.82 17.28 -1.87
C PHE A 617 14.48 15.86 -2.33
N GLN A 618 14.73 14.86 -1.50
CA GLN A 618 14.41 13.46 -1.80
C GLN A 618 12.89 13.21 -1.85
N VAL A 619 12.13 13.79 -0.92
CA VAL A 619 10.66 13.69 -0.92
C VAL A 619 10.08 14.37 -2.16
N ALA A 620 10.58 15.56 -2.53
CA ALA A 620 10.17 16.26 -3.76
C ALA A 620 10.56 15.48 -5.03
N ALA A 621 11.70 14.79 -5.04
CA ALA A 621 12.15 14.02 -6.20
C ALA A 621 11.19 12.89 -6.61
N PHE A 622 10.37 12.36 -5.69
CA PHE A 622 9.31 11.39 -6.04
C PHE A 622 8.29 11.96 -7.03
N LEU A 623 8.04 13.28 -7.00
CA LEU A 623 7.16 13.92 -7.96
C LEU A 623 7.68 13.83 -9.39
N ASN A 624 9.01 13.81 -9.57
CA ASN A 624 9.66 13.71 -10.88
C ASN A 624 9.50 12.32 -11.52
N PHE A 625 9.06 11.30 -10.77
CA PHE A 625 8.68 10.01 -11.35
C PHE A 625 7.45 10.09 -12.25
N ILE A 626 6.53 11.02 -11.97
CA ILE A 626 5.32 11.22 -12.78
C ILE A 626 5.69 11.70 -14.19
N PRO A 627 6.37 12.86 -14.38
CA PRO A 627 6.74 13.34 -15.71
C PRO A 627 7.69 12.40 -16.42
N SER A 628 8.69 11.83 -15.73
CA SER A 628 9.64 10.91 -16.38
C SER A 628 8.97 9.63 -16.90
N THR A 629 8.09 9.00 -16.11
CA THR A 629 7.38 7.77 -16.54
C THR A 629 6.39 8.07 -17.67
N CYS A 630 5.61 9.15 -17.53
CA CYS A 630 4.67 9.55 -18.58
C CYS A 630 5.40 9.88 -19.89
N ALA A 631 6.51 10.62 -19.81
CA ALA A 631 7.33 10.97 -20.96
C ALA A 631 7.85 9.71 -21.69
N GLN A 632 8.34 8.70 -20.96
CA GLN A 632 8.79 7.44 -21.54
C GLN A 632 7.66 6.65 -22.22
N VAL A 633 6.50 6.52 -21.58
CA VAL A 633 5.33 5.80 -22.14
C VAL A 633 4.84 6.51 -23.40
N LEU A 634 4.68 7.82 -23.33
CA LEU A 634 4.19 8.60 -24.45
C LEU A 634 5.21 8.61 -25.59
N PHE A 635 6.52 8.64 -25.30
CA PHE A 635 7.57 8.57 -26.31
C PHE A 635 7.44 7.31 -27.18
N ALA A 636 7.11 6.16 -26.58
CA ALA A 636 6.85 4.93 -27.32
C ALA A 636 5.65 5.06 -28.28
N GLU A 637 4.66 5.90 -27.95
CA GLU A 637 3.50 6.19 -28.81
C GLU A 637 3.74 7.34 -29.80
N ALA A 638 4.72 8.21 -29.55
CA ALA A 638 4.98 9.43 -30.32
C ALA A 638 5.28 9.16 -31.80
N GLN A 639 5.84 7.98 -32.11
CA GLN A 639 6.09 7.52 -33.48
C GLN A 639 4.81 7.29 -34.29
N ARG A 640 3.63 7.22 -33.64
CA ARG A 640 2.33 6.89 -34.26
C ARG A 640 1.35 8.05 -34.31
N ILE A 641 1.65 9.19 -33.68
CA ILE A 641 0.73 10.32 -33.54
C ILE A 641 1.41 11.64 -33.89
N SER A 642 0.62 12.61 -34.36
CA SER A 642 1.14 13.96 -34.63
C SER A 642 1.67 14.62 -33.36
N LEU A 643 2.75 15.41 -33.49
CA LEU A 643 3.41 16.08 -32.36
C LEU A 643 2.43 16.92 -31.51
N ARG A 644 1.46 17.59 -32.14
CA ARG A 644 0.44 18.39 -31.43
C ARG A 644 -0.46 17.52 -30.55
N ARG A 645 -0.88 16.35 -31.06
CA ARG A 645 -1.72 15.41 -30.30
C ARG A 645 -0.91 14.72 -29.20
N TYR A 646 0.35 14.39 -29.47
CA TYR A 646 1.32 13.91 -28.47
C TYR A 646 1.45 14.91 -27.31
N LEU A 647 1.79 16.16 -27.60
CA LEU A 647 1.97 17.21 -26.59
C LEU A 647 0.72 17.42 -25.74
N ARG A 648 -0.47 17.48 -26.36
CA ARG A 648 -1.72 17.66 -25.61
C ARG A 648 -1.99 16.51 -24.65
N ARG A 649 -1.77 15.25 -25.08
CA ARG A 649 -1.91 14.08 -24.21
C ARG A 649 -0.85 14.04 -23.12
N ALA A 650 0.39 14.42 -23.45
CA ALA A 650 1.49 14.47 -22.50
C ALA A 650 1.25 15.49 -21.39
N VAL A 651 0.88 16.71 -21.76
CA VAL A 651 0.54 17.75 -20.79
C VAL A 651 -0.65 17.32 -19.94
N ALA A 652 -1.74 16.82 -20.55
CA ALA A 652 -2.90 16.38 -19.78
C ALA A 652 -2.60 15.22 -18.81
N GLY A 653 -1.82 14.22 -19.25
CA GLY A 653 -1.45 13.07 -18.43
C GLY A 653 -0.50 13.43 -17.29
N ILE A 654 0.57 14.19 -17.60
CA ILE A 654 1.57 14.61 -16.61
C ILE A 654 0.93 15.52 -15.57
N TYR A 655 0.31 16.63 -15.99
CA TYR A 655 -0.24 17.60 -15.05
C TYR A 655 -1.51 17.10 -14.34
N GLY A 656 -2.29 16.22 -14.98
CA GLY A 656 -3.46 15.58 -14.34
C GLY A 656 -3.09 14.70 -13.14
N LEU A 657 -1.89 14.11 -13.14
CA LEU A 657 -1.37 13.34 -12.01
C LEU A 657 -0.49 14.18 -11.07
N LEU A 658 0.31 15.09 -11.64
CA LEU A 658 1.30 15.86 -10.89
C LEU A 658 0.67 16.95 -10.03
N VAL A 659 -0.34 17.68 -10.52
CA VAL A 659 -0.99 18.77 -9.76
C VAL A 659 -1.62 18.26 -8.45
N PRO A 660 -2.41 17.17 -8.44
CA PRO A 660 -2.90 16.59 -7.19
C PRO A 660 -1.78 16.14 -6.26
N ALA A 661 -0.72 15.50 -6.79
CA ALA A 661 0.40 15.05 -5.99
C ALA A 661 1.17 16.22 -5.33
N VAL A 662 1.38 17.31 -6.08
CA VAL A 662 1.98 18.55 -5.56
C VAL A 662 1.08 19.18 -4.49
N ALA A 663 -0.23 19.24 -4.70
CA ALA A 663 -1.16 19.77 -3.70
C ALA A 663 -1.10 18.98 -2.38
N VAL A 664 -1.03 17.64 -2.47
CA VAL A 664 -0.84 16.77 -1.29
C VAL A 664 0.49 17.04 -0.59
N ILE A 665 1.59 17.18 -1.32
CA ILE A 665 2.90 17.50 -0.72
C ILE A 665 2.89 18.89 -0.09
N VAL A 666 2.34 19.90 -0.74
CA VAL A 666 2.35 21.28 -0.24
C VAL A 666 1.50 21.41 1.04
N ALA A 667 0.29 20.85 1.04
CA ALA A 667 -0.59 20.86 2.20
C ALA A 667 -0.09 19.92 3.32
N GLY A 668 0.46 18.77 2.93
CA GLY A 668 0.90 17.70 3.83
C GLY A 668 2.34 17.82 4.32
N ALA A 669 3.15 18.75 3.80
CA ALA A 669 4.58 18.87 4.07
C ALA A 669 5.00 18.65 5.53
N PRO A 670 4.42 19.37 6.54
CA PRO A 670 4.83 19.17 7.93
C PRO A 670 4.51 17.76 8.44
N TYR A 671 3.37 17.18 8.04
CA TYR A 671 2.96 15.83 8.47
C TYR A 671 3.81 14.74 7.81
N LEU A 672 4.16 14.91 6.54
CA LEU A 672 5.04 13.99 5.80
C LEU A 672 6.44 13.97 6.43
N LEU A 673 6.95 15.15 6.82
CA LEU A 673 8.30 15.29 7.38
C LEU A 673 8.42 14.84 8.83
N ARG A 674 7.32 14.85 9.61
CA ARG A 674 7.30 14.29 10.99
C ARG A 674 7.71 12.82 11.06
N VAL A 675 7.59 12.09 9.95
CA VAL A 675 8.10 10.71 9.86
C VAL A 675 9.61 10.66 10.13
N PHE A 676 10.36 11.68 9.69
CA PHE A 676 11.81 11.79 9.89
C PHE A 676 12.19 12.43 11.24
N GLY A 677 11.31 13.26 11.81
CA GLY A 677 11.47 13.86 13.13
C GLY A 677 10.87 15.27 13.20
N GLU A 678 10.64 15.80 14.41
CA GLU A 678 10.06 17.14 14.59
C GLU A 678 10.98 18.26 14.06
N GLY A 679 12.30 18.12 14.21
CA GLY A 679 13.27 19.07 13.63
C GLY A 679 13.18 19.15 12.10
N TYR A 680 12.99 18.02 11.43
CA TYR A 680 12.78 17.97 9.98
C TYR A 680 11.45 18.59 9.58
N ALA A 681 10.38 18.35 10.34
CA ALA A 681 9.07 18.97 10.08
C ALA A 681 9.10 20.49 10.23
N ALA A 682 9.83 21.01 11.22
CA ALA A 682 9.96 22.44 11.45
C ALA A 682 10.81 23.14 10.36
N GLN A 683 11.98 22.60 10.04
CA GLN A 683 12.97 23.28 9.20
C GLN A 683 12.85 22.96 7.70
N ALA A 684 12.36 21.77 7.34
CA ALA A 684 12.32 21.31 5.94
C ALA A 684 10.95 21.49 5.26
N ALA A 685 9.89 21.86 5.98
CA ALA A 685 8.54 21.96 5.41
C ALA A 685 8.39 23.06 4.35
N GLN A 686 8.93 24.25 4.60
CA GLN A 686 8.87 25.34 3.61
C GLN A 686 9.74 25.06 2.36
N PRO A 687 11.01 24.61 2.50
CA PRO A 687 11.78 24.13 1.36
C PRO A 687 11.05 23.05 0.56
N LEU A 688 10.43 22.06 1.22
CA LEU A 688 9.66 21.00 0.55
C LEU A 688 8.47 21.54 -0.25
N ARG A 689 7.73 22.50 0.29
CA ARG A 689 6.61 23.14 -0.44
C ARG A 689 7.09 23.81 -1.72
N VAL A 690 8.18 24.57 -1.63
CA VAL A 690 8.75 25.27 -2.78
C VAL A 690 9.28 24.28 -3.82
N LEU A 691 10.03 23.26 -3.39
CA LEU A 691 10.51 22.19 -4.29
C LEU A 691 9.36 21.38 -4.91
N GLY A 692 8.26 21.17 -4.18
CA GLY A 692 7.05 20.57 -4.68
C GLY A 692 6.42 21.38 -5.82
N LEU A 693 6.33 22.70 -5.66
CA LEU A 693 5.88 23.61 -6.71
C LEU A 693 6.86 23.64 -7.89
N ALA A 694 8.17 23.57 -7.63
CA ALA A 694 9.20 23.49 -8.66
C ALA A 694 9.02 22.29 -9.60
N ALA A 695 8.48 21.17 -9.10
CA ALA A 695 8.22 19.98 -9.92
C ALA A 695 7.22 20.27 -11.05
N LEU A 696 6.25 21.19 -10.87
CA LEU A 696 5.32 21.60 -11.93
C LEU A 696 6.04 22.26 -13.10
N VAL A 697 7.05 23.08 -12.79
CA VAL A 697 7.89 23.76 -13.78
C VAL A 697 8.87 22.78 -14.41
N GLY A 698 9.53 21.96 -13.59
CA GLY A 698 10.46 20.92 -14.02
C GLY A 698 9.82 19.88 -14.95
N ALA A 699 8.53 19.57 -14.77
CA ALA A 699 7.78 18.71 -15.68
C ALA A 699 7.75 19.24 -17.13
N GLY A 700 7.79 20.57 -17.32
CA GLY A 700 7.95 21.20 -18.63
C GLY A 700 9.32 20.89 -19.25
N ASN A 701 10.39 20.94 -18.45
CA ASN A 701 11.75 20.62 -18.92
C ASN A 701 11.84 19.17 -19.42
N TYR A 702 11.22 18.22 -18.71
CA TYR A 702 11.12 16.83 -19.16
C TYR A 702 10.46 16.68 -20.54
N LEU A 703 9.43 17.48 -20.83
CA LEU A 703 8.77 17.48 -22.14
C LEU A 703 9.69 18.03 -23.23
N VAL A 704 10.41 19.12 -22.95
CA VAL A 704 11.39 19.70 -23.88
C VAL A 704 12.48 18.67 -24.20
N ASP A 705 13.08 18.07 -23.17
CA ASP A 705 14.13 17.06 -23.32
C ASP A 705 13.67 15.88 -24.16
N THR A 706 12.46 15.38 -23.90
CA THR A 706 11.88 14.27 -24.67
C THR A 706 11.73 14.61 -26.15
N ILE A 707 11.33 15.84 -26.48
CA ILE A 707 11.20 16.30 -27.87
C ILE A 707 12.58 16.41 -28.54
N LEU A 708 13.57 16.98 -27.84
CA LEU A 708 14.93 17.12 -28.36
C LEU A 708 15.58 15.77 -28.64
N ILE A 709 15.43 14.81 -27.71
CA ILE A 709 15.91 13.44 -27.86
C ILE A 709 15.20 12.74 -29.02
N SER A 710 13.87 12.88 -29.13
CA SER A 710 13.08 12.21 -30.19
C SER A 710 13.42 12.64 -31.62
N ARG A 711 14.12 13.76 -31.78
CA ARG A 711 14.46 14.36 -33.08
C ARG A 711 15.95 14.35 -33.37
N ASP A 712 16.71 13.52 -32.63
CA ASP A 712 18.16 13.38 -32.76
C ASP A 712 18.93 14.70 -32.64
N ARG A 713 18.39 15.67 -31.88
CA ARG A 713 19.04 16.98 -31.64
C ARG A 713 20.00 16.92 -30.46
N THR A 714 20.95 15.98 -30.51
CA THR A 714 21.88 15.68 -29.40
C THR A 714 22.67 16.90 -28.93
N ARG A 715 23.09 17.80 -29.82
CA ARG A 715 23.81 19.03 -29.46
C ARG A 715 22.95 20.00 -28.64
N ALA A 716 21.69 20.18 -29.02
CA ALA A 716 20.75 21.03 -28.28
C ALA A 716 20.44 20.43 -26.91
N TYR A 717 20.33 19.10 -26.82
CA TYR A 717 20.14 18.40 -25.56
C TYR A 717 21.34 18.56 -24.59
N VAL A 718 22.57 18.46 -25.09
CA VAL A 718 23.79 18.75 -24.30
C VAL A 718 23.79 20.20 -23.81
N LEU A 719 23.47 21.16 -24.70
CA LEU A 719 23.40 22.58 -24.35
C LEU A 719 22.35 22.85 -23.27
N MET A 720 21.17 22.24 -23.36
CA MET A 720 20.12 22.41 -22.35
C MET A 720 20.51 21.83 -20.99
N ASN A 721 21.13 20.66 -20.94
CA ASN A 721 21.62 20.10 -19.69
C ASN A 721 22.73 20.96 -19.06
N GLY A 722 23.65 21.48 -19.89
CA GLY A 722 24.70 22.40 -19.43
C GLY A 722 24.16 23.73 -18.91
N ALA A 723 23.22 24.35 -19.65
CA ALA A 723 22.58 25.59 -19.24
C ALA A 723 21.75 25.40 -17.95
N ASN A 724 20.99 24.31 -17.86
CA ASN A 724 20.24 23.98 -16.66
C ASN A 724 21.16 23.75 -15.45
N ALA A 725 22.29 23.06 -15.63
CA ALA A 725 23.29 22.91 -14.59
C ALA A 725 23.84 24.28 -14.12
N ALA A 726 24.28 25.13 -15.04
CA ALA A 726 24.80 26.45 -14.70
C ALA A 726 23.77 27.33 -13.97
N LEU A 727 22.52 27.34 -14.45
CA LEU A 727 21.43 28.11 -13.84
C LEU A 727 21.09 27.60 -12.44
N VAL A 728 20.96 26.29 -12.26
CA VAL A 728 20.63 25.71 -10.95
C VAL A 728 21.75 25.98 -9.95
N LEU A 729 22.99 25.64 -10.29
CA LEU A 729 24.12 25.81 -9.36
C LEU A 729 24.36 27.29 -9.05
N GLY A 730 24.31 28.17 -10.05
CA GLY A 730 24.49 29.60 -9.85
C GLY A 730 23.39 30.23 -8.98
N LEU A 731 22.12 29.96 -9.27
CA LEU A 731 21.00 30.57 -8.53
C LEU A 731 20.81 29.96 -7.14
N VAL A 732 21.05 28.65 -6.97
CA VAL A 732 21.03 28.03 -5.66
C VAL A 732 22.17 28.58 -4.81
N ALA A 733 23.41 28.57 -5.28
CA ALA A 733 24.56 29.11 -4.53
C ALA A 733 24.38 30.59 -4.17
N ALA A 734 23.80 31.40 -5.06
CA ALA A 734 23.55 32.82 -4.79
C ALA A 734 22.47 33.05 -3.72
N LEU A 735 21.42 32.21 -3.68
CA LEU A 735 20.31 32.38 -2.74
C LEU A 735 20.47 31.61 -1.44
N LEU A 736 21.36 30.62 -1.41
CA LEU A 736 21.60 29.77 -0.26
C LEU A 736 22.04 30.52 1.01
N PRO A 737 22.81 31.63 0.97
CA PRO A 737 23.09 32.45 2.16
C PRO A 737 21.85 32.97 2.87
N TYR A 738 20.72 33.12 2.17
CA TYR A 738 19.45 33.58 2.74
C TYR A 738 18.57 32.45 3.30
N GLY A 739 19.09 31.21 3.35
CA GLY A 739 18.45 30.06 3.98
C GLY A 739 17.90 29.01 3.00
N LEU A 740 17.43 27.90 3.56
CA LEU A 740 17.04 26.70 2.79
C LEU A 740 15.84 26.94 1.84
N THR A 741 14.89 27.77 2.25
CA THR A 741 13.74 28.11 1.40
C THR A 741 14.18 28.99 0.22
N ALA A 742 15.14 29.88 0.43
CA ALA A 742 15.71 30.69 -0.65
C ALA A 742 16.49 29.83 -1.65
N ALA A 743 17.23 28.82 -1.17
CA ALA A 743 17.85 27.82 -2.04
C ALA A 743 16.83 27.04 -2.88
N ALA A 744 15.71 26.61 -2.28
CA ALA A 744 14.61 25.97 -3.00
C ALA A 744 13.96 26.91 -4.04
N LEU A 745 13.87 28.21 -3.75
CA LEU A 745 13.43 29.21 -4.72
C LEU A 745 14.43 29.37 -5.87
N GLY A 746 15.74 29.37 -5.58
CA GLY A 746 16.79 29.36 -6.61
C GLY A 746 16.67 28.18 -7.55
N TRP A 747 16.43 26.99 -7.02
CA TRP A 747 16.12 25.81 -7.83
C TRP A 747 14.88 26.03 -8.71
N THR A 748 13.80 26.58 -8.14
CA THR A 748 12.54 26.83 -8.86
C THR A 748 12.72 27.84 -10.00
N LEU A 749 13.41 28.95 -9.74
CA LEU A 749 13.71 29.97 -10.72
C LEU A 749 14.58 29.42 -11.84
N ALA A 750 15.61 28.64 -11.51
CA ALA A 750 16.46 27.97 -12.49
C ALA A 750 15.66 27.04 -13.39
N GLN A 751 14.76 26.22 -12.83
CA GLN A 751 13.87 25.35 -13.63
C GLN A 751 12.97 26.16 -14.58
N GLY A 752 12.47 27.31 -14.13
CA GLY A 752 11.66 28.21 -14.96
C GLY A 752 12.44 28.83 -16.11
N LEU A 753 13.64 29.33 -15.84
CA LEU A 753 14.54 29.88 -16.86
C LEU A 753 14.98 28.82 -17.87
N SER A 754 15.32 27.62 -17.39
CA SER A 754 15.63 26.46 -18.25
C SER A 754 14.47 26.12 -19.18
N LEU A 755 13.23 26.19 -18.68
CA LEU A 755 12.04 25.90 -19.50
C LEU A 755 11.83 26.95 -20.59
N LEU A 756 11.96 28.24 -20.25
CA LEU A 756 11.87 29.32 -21.22
C LEU A 756 12.94 29.19 -22.30
N LEU A 757 14.19 28.91 -21.90
CA LEU A 757 15.29 28.66 -22.82
C LEU A 757 15.01 27.44 -23.71
N GLY A 758 14.53 26.35 -23.13
CA GLY A 758 14.17 25.12 -23.84
C GLY A 758 13.08 25.33 -24.89
N VAL A 759 12.03 26.09 -24.55
CA VAL A 759 10.98 26.48 -25.50
C VAL A 759 11.55 27.35 -26.62
N GLY A 760 12.44 28.30 -26.31
CA GLY A 760 13.13 29.11 -27.31
C GLY A 760 13.96 28.29 -28.29
N VAL A 761 14.75 27.33 -27.78
CA VAL A 761 15.55 26.40 -28.60
C VAL A 761 14.68 25.53 -29.50
N LEU A 762 13.52 25.08 -29.00
CA LEU A 762 12.55 24.36 -29.81
C LEU A 762 12.03 25.23 -30.94
N ILE A 763 11.55 26.45 -30.66
CA ILE A 763 11.01 27.39 -31.66
C ILE A 763 12.04 27.67 -32.76
N ALA A 764 13.29 27.97 -32.39
CA ALA A 764 14.38 28.21 -33.35
C ALA A 764 14.70 26.96 -34.20
N SER A 765 14.65 25.76 -33.60
CA SER A 765 14.82 24.50 -34.32
C SER A 765 13.66 24.20 -35.29
N PHE A 766 12.44 24.66 -35.00
CA PHE A 766 11.29 24.54 -35.91
C PHE A 766 11.34 25.56 -37.05
N ALA A 767 11.85 26.76 -36.82
CA ALA A 767 12.00 27.79 -37.85
C ALA A 767 13.03 27.37 -38.92
N SER A 768 14.20 26.88 -38.48
CA SER A 768 15.28 26.41 -39.37
C SER A 768 14.88 25.20 -40.25
N GLY A 769 14.06 24.28 -39.74
CA GLY A 769 13.54 23.14 -40.51
C GLY A 769 12.57 23.52 -41.64
N ARG A 770 11.92 24.69 -41.58
CA ARG A 770 11.05 25.20 -42.65
C ARG A 770 11.86 25.82 -43.80
N HIS A 771 12.97 26.50 -43.50
CA HIS A 771 13.83 27.10 -44.52
C HIS A 771 14.60 26.04 -45.33
N ALA A 772 15.01 24.92 -44.72
CA ALA A 772 15.67 23.82 -45.44
C ALA A 772 14.74 23.10 -46.45
N ARG A 773 13.43 23.01 -46.16
CA ARG A 773 12.43 22.48 -47.09
C ARG A 773 12.07 23.46 -48.21
N ALA A 774 11.98 24.76 -47.90
CA ALA A 774 11.76 25.79 -48.92
C ALA A 774 12.95 25.90 -49.91
N GLY A 775 14.20 25.73 -49.45
CA GLY A 775 15.38 25.75 -50.33
C GLY A 775 15.53 24.51 -51.23
N THR A 776 14.95 23.37 -50.84
CA THR A 776 14.98 22.14 -51.66
C THR A 776 13.87 22.12 -52.72
N GLU A 777 12.72 22.74 -52.47
CA GLU A 777 11.67 22.95 -53.48
C GLU A 777 12.09 23.97 -54.56
N VAL A 778 12.85 25.02 -54.19
CA VAL A 778 13.38 25.99 -55.18
C VAL A 778 14.49 25.39 -56.05
N SER A 779 15.27 24.43 -55.56
CA SER A 779 16.28 23.72 -56.37
C SER A 779 15.69 22.63 -57.28
N ALA A 780 14.47 22.15 -57.01
CA ALA A 780 13.79 21.14 -57.83
C ALA A 780 12.89 21.76 -58.91
N ALA A 781 12.54 23.05 -58.78
CA ALA A 781 11.79 23.80 -59.80
C ALA A 781 12.70 24.53 -60.82
N GLY A 782 14.01 24.33 -60.76
CA GLY A 782 15.01 24.98 -61.62
C GLY A 782 15.91 24.01 -62.41
N ARG A 783 15.45 22.80 -62.72
CA ARG A 783 16.11 21.89 -63.66
C ARG A 783 15.15 21.37 -64.71
#